data_AF-W0FNW6-F1
#
_entry.id   AF-W0FNW6-F1
#
_cell.length_a   1.000
_cell.length_b   1.000
_cell.length_c   1.000
_cell.angle_alpha   90.00
_cell.angle_beta   90.00
_cell.angle_gamma   90.00
#
_symmetry.space_group_name_H-M   'P 1'
#
loop_
_entity.id
_entity.type
_entity.pdbx_description
1 polymer ?
#
loop_
_entity_poly.entity_id
_entity_poly.type
_entity_poly.pdbx_seq_one_letter_code
_entity_poly.pdbx_strand_id
1 'polypeptide(L)'
;MQKGGKAQMIAGLKEYLFTKHILVNETGRDRENCFPSLFALANQLGIRVTDGAELALPEMIRFAAEQLGLYIPEPFYRGFPESVRKLTPEERLYDQMASYALTYGLNDFSSARHSLLEDSFERTAFREDTEPMEFRILDEKKAVRELDVFTDALLASGRPLSTGQFDMLCSVIREYGKQVTGCGSKDTAARLLVRFRDPYYASFLRLPDVIRLTEIMNHEENEQDNIRKMNLSNRQRKFVTGVLDILLARPADEREIRDCYEKRALWKGLLHHIHYQAKSEAGRQFADGIRNARENRSAWSAFEREMEAGNPAAAANVLKELKGSGAVARNLNYLLSRCRSREETDRVLSALGPVSPVLSLQMLLQYRHYTTGQRTFTFVRFGQLKKHTETEEEENGRRSVISAEVCREAADFMRRNLREKLAMKKTGRVYLDEAMKKVAIPLQEAASSSGTGVLPKGTRLPMPEGYKLRCFTYWEKVNDIDLSCFGITEQGESIEFSWRTAWADAGSDAIVYSGDETSGYRGGSEYFDIDPEAFAEQYPGVRYIAFADNVYSDLYFSECCCKAGYMIREKEDSGEVFEPKTVKTSFLINTRSRYAILFALDLQAREIVWLNLAMGSQHNVAGTDQISFILPYMDILDEANVYDLFAAKAGELVSRPEEAELIVSDRTYGRLKEGQEQIRSHDFEKILKYLNQ
;
A
#
# COMPACT_ATOMS: atom_id res chain seq x y z
N MET A 1 7.03 23.91 36.54
CA MET A 1 8.35 23.32 36.86
C MET A 1 8.67 22.29 35.79
N GLN A 2 9.52 22.67 34.83
CA GLN A 2 10.12 21.76 33.86
C GLN A 2 11.18 20.92 34.57
N LYS A 3 11.04 19.59 34.54
CA LYS A 3 12.17 18.67 34.70
C LYS A 3 12.45 18.09 33.31
N GLY A 4 13.59 18.45 32.76
CA GLY A 4 14.11 17.86 31.52
C GLY A 4 14.53 16.41 31.76
N GLY A 5 13.87 15.50 31.05
CA GLY A 5 14.55 14.41 30.37
C GLY A 5 14.56 14.77 28.89
N LYS A 6 15.69 14.64 28.19
CA LYS A 6 15.68 14.69 26.72
C LYS A 6 14.67 13.64 26.23
N ALA A 7 13.65 14.06 25.50
CA ALA A 7 12.72 13.11 24.89
C ALA A 7 13.53 12.25 23.91
N GLN A 8 13.63 10.95 24.19
CA GLN A 8 14.13 10.01 23.19
C GLN A 8 13.08 9.94 22.07
N MET A 9 13.54 9.94 20.82
CA MET A 9 12.71 9.70 19.66
C MET A 9 11.99 8.36 19.83
N ILE A 10 10.66 8.41 19.76
CA ILE A 10 9.84 7.21 19.96
C ILE A 10 10.14 6.14 18.90
N ALA A 11 9.97 4.87 19.27
CA ALA A 11 10.31 3.72 18.43
C ALA A 11 9.69 3.80 17.02
N GLY A 12 8.40 4.13 16.92
CA GLY A 12 7.70 4.19 15.62
C GLY A 12 8.27 5.23 14.63
N LEU A 13 8.88 6.32 15.12
CA LEU A 13 9.55 7.29 14.24
C LEU A 13 10.89 6.75 13.74
N LYS A 14 11.63 6.04 14.61
CA LYS A 14 12.88 5.37 14.23
C LYS A 14 12.62 4.24 13.23
N GLU A 15 11.56 3.46 13.44
CA GLU A 15 11.10 2.44 12.50
C GLU A 15 10.77 3.04 11.13
N TYR A 16 10.03 4.16 11.11
CA TYR A 16 9.73 4.85 9.86
C TYR A 16 11.00 5.33 9.14
N LEU A 17 11.93 5.95 9.87
CA LEU A 17 13.22 6.39 9.32
C LEU A 17 14.08 5.23 8.84
N PHE A 18 14.03 4.08 9.52
CA PHE A 18 14.71 2.87 9.08
C PHE A 18 14.22 2.40 7.71
N THR A 19 12.92 2.53 7.41
CA THR A 19 12.37 2.25 6.07
C THR A 19 12.94 3.16 4.97
N LYS A 20 13.47 4.32 5.36
CA LYS A 20 14.13 5.31 4.50
C LYS A 20 15.66 5.20 4.55
N HIS A 21 16.15 4.07 5.07
CA HIS A 21 17.56 3.77 5.25
C HIS A 21 18.29 4.81 6.13
N ILE A 22 17.60 5.29 7.17
CA ILE A 22 18.12 6.24 8.15
C ILE A 22 18.13 5.60 9.53
N LEU A 23 19.30 5.53 10.14
CA LEU A 23 19.49 5.25 11.56
C LEU A 23 19.59 6.57 12.33
N VAL A 24 19.14 6.57 13.59
CA VAL A 24 19.10 7.78 14.42
C VAL A 24 20.03 7.63 15.62
N ASN A 25 20.92 8.61 15.79
CA ASN A 25 21.74 8.77 16.98
C ASN A 25 21.11 9.81 17.93
N GLU A 26 20.79 9.38 19.14
CA GLU A 26 20.15 10.22 20.18
C GLU A 26 21.13 10.66 21.29
N THR A 27 22.23 9.92 21.47
CA THR A 27 23.08 10.00 22.67
C THR A 27 24.42 10.69 22.42
N GLY A 28 24.81 10.92 21.16
CA GLY A 28 26.05 11.58 20.76
C GLY A 28 27.12 10.59 20.24
N ARG A 29 28.38 11.04 20.20
CA ARG A 29 29.48 10.24 19.62
C ARG A 29 30.07 9.29 20.65
N ASP A 30 30.24 8.02 20.28
CA ASP A 30 31.03 7.02 21.01
C ASP A 30 32.24 6.60 20.16
N ARG A 31 33.42 7.14 20.48
CA ARG A 31 34.62 6.88 19.68
C ARG A 31 35.16 5.46 19.85
N GLU A 32 34.91 4.82 20.99
CA GLU A 32 35.45 3.48 21.27
C GLU A 32 34.65 2.42 20.51
N ASN A 33 33.32 2.54 20.49
CA ASN A 33 32.46 1.54 19.89
C ASN A 33 32.00 1.86 18.46
N CYS A 34 32.34 3.03 17.90
CA CYS A 34 31.95 3.42 16.55
C CYS A 34 32.42 2.41 15.47
N PHE A 35 33.72 2.08 15.43
CA PHE A 35 34.24 1.13 14.43
C PHE A 35 33.68 -0.30 14.61
N PRO A 36 33.67 -0.89 15.83
CA PRO A 36 32.99 -2.16 16.07
C PRO A 36 31.53 -2.18 15.63
N SER A 37 30.80 -1.08 15.84
CA SER A 37 29.39 -0.97 15.46
C SER A 37 29.20 -0.94 13.94
N LEU A 38 30.01 -0.15 13.22
CA LEU A 38 30.02 -0.14 11.76
C LEU A 38 30.39 -1.51 11.19
N PHE A 39 31.38 -2.17 11.79
CA PHE A 39 31.82 -3.50 11.39
C PHE A 39 30.71 -4.54 11.57
N ALA A 40 30.00 -4.52 12.72
CA ALA A 40 28.89 -5.44 12.97
C ALA A 40 27.70 -5.19 12.04
N LEU A 41 27.31 -3.92 11.84
CA LEU A 41 26.24 -3.56 10.88
C LEU A 41 26.54 -4.12 9.48
N ALA A 42 27.77 -3.96 8.99
CA ALA A 42 28.16 -4.46 7.68
C ALA A 42 28.22 -6.00 7.64
N ASN A 43 28.95 -6.61 8.58
CA ASN A 43 29.28 -8.05 8.52
C ASN A 43 28.21 -8.96 9.09
N GLN A 44 27.21 -8.46 9.84
CA GLN A 44 26.12 -9.27 10.39
C GLN A 44 24.77 -8.97 9.74
N LEU A 45 24.55 -7.73 9.30
CA LEU A 45 23.25 -7.28 8.80
C LEU A 45 23.30 -6.78 7.36
N GLY A 46 24.47 -6.78 6.72
CA GLY A 46 24.63 -6.25 5.36
C GLY A 46 24.38 -4.75 5.28
N ILE A 47 24.54 -3.99 6.37
CA ILE A 47 24.29 -2.53 6.39
C ILE A 47 25.60 -1.76 6.25
N ARG A 48 25.75 -1.04 5.15
CA ARG A 48 26.88 -0.12 4.89
C ARG A 48 26.47 1.32 5.19
N VAL A 49 27.15 1.96 6.12
CA VAL A 49 26.90 3.37 6.44
C VAL A 49 27.67 4.29 5.49
N THR A 50 26.97 5.15 4.76
CA THR A 50 27.56 6.05 3.74
C THR A 50 27.69 7.50 4.18
N ASP A 51 26.92 7.92 5.19
CA ASP A 51 27.01 9.24 5.81
C ASP A 51 26.75 9.14 7.32
N GLY A 52 27.41 10.00 8.10
CA GLY A 52 27.28 10.03 9.57
C GLY A 52 27.93 8.85 10.30
N ALA A 53 28.92 8.19 9.70
CA ALA A 53 29.59 7.02 10.29
C ALA A 53 30.13 7.28 11.71
N GLU A 54 30.55 8.52 12.01
CA GLU A 54 31.02 8.93 13.34
C GLU A 54 29.93 8.95 14.43
N LEU A 55 28.67 8.73 14.04
CA LEU A 55 27.50 8.64 14.90
C LEU A 55 27.07 7.18 15.15
N ALA A 56 27.83 6.17 14.69
CA ALA A 56 27.48 4.78 14.92
C ALA A 56 27.59 4.38 16.40
N LEU A 57 26.59 3.64 16.90
CA LEU A 57 26.49 3.17 18.29
C LEU A 57 26.09 1.68 18.34
N PRO A 58 26.49 0.94 19.39
CA PRO A 58 26.13 -0.47 19.55
C PRO A 58 24.63 -0.76 19.54
N GLU A 59 23.82 0.13 20.12
CA GLU A 59 22.35 -0.01 20.12
C GLU A 59 21.73 -0.07 18.72
N MET A 60 22.39 0.51 17.71
CA MET A 60 21.92 0.48 16.32
C MET A 60 21.99 -0.93 15.73
N ILE A 61 22.95 -1.76 16.15
CA ILE A 61 23.07 -3.15 15.70
C ILE A 61 21.82 -3.91 16.13
N ARG A 62 21.49 -3.83 17.42
CA ARG A 62 20.30 -4.49 17.97
C ARG A 62 19.03 -3.99 17.31
N PHE A 63 18.87 -2.68 17.19
CA PHE A 63 17.70 -2.09 16.53
C PHE A 63 17.57 -2.56 15.08
N ALA A 64 18.64 -2.48 14.29
CA ALA A 64 18.63 -2.92 12.89
C ALA A 64 18.35 -4.43 12.77
N ALA A 65 18.92 -5.25 13.66
CA ALA A 65 18.68 -6.68 13.70
C ALA A 65 17.21 -7.00 14.01
N GLU A 66 16.58 -6.28 14.95
CA GLU A 66 15.15 -6.42 15.25
C GLU A 66 14.28 -6.02 14.05
N GLN A 67 14.67 -4.98 13.30
CA GLN A 67 13.96 -4.58 12.08
C GLN A 67 14.10 -5.62 10.96
N LEU A 68 15.26 -6.25 10.81
CA LEU A 68 15.55 -7.25 9.77
C LEU A 68 15.16 -8.69 10.15
N GLY A 69 14.86 -8.97 11.42
CA GLY A 69 14.40 -10.29 11.88
C GLY A 69 15.47 -11.13 12.57
N LEU A 70 15.86 -10.76 13.80
CA LEU A 70 16.90 -11.49 14.56
C LEU A 70 16.40 -12.78 15.23
N TYR A 71 15.12 -12.84 15.60
CA TYR A 71 14.53 -13.94 16.36
C TYR A 71 13.37 -14.57 15.58
N ILE A 72 13.68 -15.11 14.41
CA ILE A 72 12.67 -15.77 13.58
C ILE A 72 12.35 -17.14 14.20
N PRO A 73 11.07 -17.46 14.46
CA PRO A 73 10.67 -18.79 14.89
C PRO A 73 11.14 -19.87 13.92
N GLU A 74 11.36 -21.08 14.40
CA GLU A 74 11.65 -22.20 13.51
C GLU A 74 10.40 -22.56 12.69
N PRO A 75 10.54 -22.96 11.41
CA PRO A 75 9.43 -23.54 10.65
C PRO A 75 9.05 -24.94 11.17
N PHE A 76 7.92 -25.45 10.69
CA PHE A 76 7.46 -26.81 11.01
C PHE A 76 8.54 -27.88 10.71
N TYR A 77 9.14 -27.84 9.52
CA TYR A 77 10.31 -28.66 9.17
C TYR A 77 11.61 -27.90 9.43
N ARG A 78 12.32 -28.23 10.51
CA ARG A 78 13.52 -27.47 10.95
C ARG A 78 14.69 -27.60 9.98
N GLY A 79 14.77 -28.73 9.28
CA GLY A 79 15.77 -29.00 8.25
C GLY A 79 15.45 -28.40 6.87
N PHE A 80 14.48 -27.49 6.77
CA PHE A 80 14.08 -26.89 5.51
C PHE A 80 15.28 -26.24 4.76
N PRO A 81 15.37 -26.43 3.42
CA PRO A 81 14.44 -27.16 2.55
C PRO A 81 14.80 -28.64 2.36
N GLU A 82 16.02 -29.04 2.70
CA GLU A 82 16.56 -30.37 2.39
C GLU A 82 15.80 -31.50 3.08
N SER A 83 15.40 -31.33 4.35
CA SER A 83 14.63 -32.37 5.04
C SER A 83 13.28 -32.60 4.37
N VAL A 84 12.61 -31.53 3.91
CA VAL A 84 11.31 -31.62 3.23
C VAL A 84 11.42 -32.34 1.89
N ARG A 85 12.50 -32.12 1.13
CA ARG A 85 12.74 -32.80 -0.15
C ARG A 85 13.00 -34.31 0.00
N LYS A 86 13.46 -34.75 1.18
CA LYS A 86 13.70 -36.18 1.47
C LYS A 86 12.43 -36.94 1.82
N LEU A 87 11.39 -36.25 2.30
CA LEU A 87 10.12 -36.87 2.70
C LEU A 87 9.23 -37.16 1.49
N THR A 88 8.55 -38.30 1.53
CA THR A 88 7.51 -38.68 0.56
C THR A 88 6.22 -37.84 0.74
N PRO A 89 5.32 -37.78 -0.26
CA PRO A 89 4.02 -37.13 -0.08
C PRO A 89 3.25 -37.65 1.14
N GLU A 90 3.27 -38.97 1.34
CA GLU A 90 2.52 -39.65 2.40
C GLU A 90 3.07 -39.31 3.79
N GLU A 91 4.40 -39.25 3.95
CA GLU A 91 5.05 -38.84 5.20
C GLU A 91 4.70 -37.39 5.54
N ARG A 92 4.77 -36.48 4.57
CA ARG A 92 4.42 -35.07 4.79
C ARG A 92 2.95 -34.88 5.14
N LEU A 93 2.06 -35.62 4.46
CA LEU A 93 0.64 -35.63 4.79
C LEU A 93 0.41 -36.14 6.21
N TYR A 94 1.09 -37.23 6.59
CA TYR A 94 0.98 -37.79 7.94
C TYR A 94 1.45 -36.80 9.01
N ASP A 95 2.61 -36.17 8.83
CA ASP A 95 3.15 -35.16 9.74
C ASP A 95 2.15 -34.02 9.97
N GLN A 96 1.56 -33.50 8.89
CA GLN A 96 0.58 -32.42 9.01
C GLN A 96 -0.72 -32.88 9.67
N MET A 97 -1.23 -34.06 9.31
CA MET A 97 -2.43 -34.60 9.97
C MET A 97 -2.20 -34.84 11.46
N ALA A 98 -1.02 -35.31 11.86
CA ALA A 98 -0.64 -35.47 13.26
C ALA A 98 -0.58 -34.11 13.98
N SER A 99 0.05 -33.11 13.35
CA SER A 99 0.09 -31.72 13.84
C SER A 99 -1.32 -31.19 14.10
N TYR A 100 -2.22 -31.26 13.11
CA TYR A 100 -3.60 -30.79 13.21
C TYR A 100 -4.42 -31.55 14.25
N ALA A 101 -4.21 -32.86 14.39
CA ALA A 101 -4.88 -33.65 15.41
C ALA A 101 -4.50 -33.16 16.82
N LEU A 102 -3.25 -32.75 17.03
CA LEU A 102 -2.80 -32.17 18.30
C LEU A 102 -3.32 -30.74 18.49
N THR A 103 -3.14 -29.86 17.51
CA THR A 103 -3.54 -28.44 17.65
C THR A 103 -5.04 -28.27 17.65
N TYR A 104 -5.73 -28.69 16.60
CA TYR A 104 -7.17 -28.50 16.46
C TYR A 104 -7.99 -29.63 17.10
N GLY A 105 -7.51 -30.88 17.03
CA GLY A 105 -8.23 -32.02 17.61
C GLY A 105 -8.19 -32.04 19.14
N LEU A 106 -7.02 -31.79 19.75
CA LEU A 106 -6.86 -31.74 21.21
C LEU A 106 -6.89 -30.32 21.78
N ASN A 107 -7.00 -29.29 20.93
CA ASN A 107 -6.94 -27.88 21.33
C ASN A 107 -5.65 -27.53 22.11
N ASP A 108 -4.51 -28.10 21.69
CA ASP A 108 -3.21 -27.87 22.31
C ASP A 108 -2.38 -26.89 21.47
N PHE A 109 -2.20 -25.67 21.97
CA PHE A 109 -1.34 -24.64 21.41
C PHE A 109 -0.17 -24.31 22.37
N SER A 110 0.18 -25.23 23.28
CA SER A 110 1.15 -25.00 24.35
C SER A 110 2.61 -25.27 23.96
N SER A 111 2.85 -25.72 22.73
CA SER A 111 4.18 -25.92 22.16
C SER A 111 4.20 -25.66 20.66
N ALA A 112 5.37 -25.32 20.11
CA ALA A 112 5.58 -25.28 18.66
C ALA A 112 5.42 -26.68 18.05
N ARG A 113 5.00 -26.75 16.78
CA ARG A 113 4.80 -28.02 16.10
C ARG A 113 5.97 -28.28 15.16
N HIS A 114 6.48 -29.50 15.22
CA HIS A 114 7.57 -29.92 14.36
C HIS A 114 7.31 -31.31 13.84
N SER A 115 7.91 -31.59 12.68
CA SER A 115 7.87 -32.91 12.05
C SER A 115 8.29 -34.04 13.00
N LEU A 116 7.57 -35.15 12.92
CA LEU A 116 7.89 -36.40 13.61
C LEU A 116 8.79 -37.31 12.77
N LEU A 117 8.86 -37.04 11.47
CA LEU A 117 9.49 -37.89 10.46
C LEU A 117 10.77 -37.27 9.87
N GLU A 118 11.10 -36.02 10.21
CA GLU A 118 12.32 -35.38 9.73
C GLU A 118 13.58 -36.08 10.26
N ASP A 119 14.46 -36.47 9.34
CA ASP A 119 15.80 -36.93 9.69
C ASP A 119 16.64 -35.80 10.29
N SER A 120 17.70 -36.17 11.03
CA SER A 120 18.73 -35.22 11.43
C SER A 120 19.34 -34.52 10.21
N PHE A 121 19.56 -33.21 10.34
CA PHE A 121 20.14 -32.38 9.29
C PHE A 121 21.34 -31.59 9.84
N GLU A 122 22.25 -31.24 8.96
CA GLU A 122 23.39 -30.36 9.24
C GLU A 122 23.34 -29.17 8.30
N ARG A 123 23.71 -27.99 8.80
CA ARG A 123 23.79 -26.78 7.97
C ARG A 123 25.22 -26.54 7.52
N THR A 124 25.36 -26.20 6.24
CA THR A 124 26.64 -25.70 5.73
C THR A 124 26.81 -24.23 6.10
N ALA A 125 28.06 -23.79 6.23
CA ALA A 125 28.35 -22.38 6.49
C ALA A 125 27.80 -21.48 5.37
N PHE A 126 27.34 -20.29 5.75
CA PHE A 126 26.87 -19.27 4.81
C PHE A 126 27.95 -18.92 3.77
N ARG A 127 27.61 -19.04 2.48
CA ARG A 127 28.53 -18.80 1.35
C ARG A 127 28.10 -17.70 0.38
N GLU A 128 26.87 -17.19 0.52
CA GLU A 128 26.25 -16.33 -0.48
C GLU A 128 26.86 -14.91 -0.44
N ASP A 129 27.24 -14.39 -1.61
CA ASP A 129 27.65 -12.99 -1.75
C ASP A 129 26.42 -12.07 -1.69
N THR A 130 26.45 -11.08 -0.79
CA THR A 130 25.33 -10.15 -0.59
C THR A 130 25.74 -8.71 -0.87
N GLU A 131 24.94 -8.03 -1.68
CA GLU A 131 25.06 -6.58 -1.84
C GLU A 131 24.56 -5.87 -0.57
N PRO A 132 25.39 -5.02 0.08
CA PRO A 132 24.99 -4.37 1.31
C PRO A 132 23.95 -3.28 1.05
N MET A 133 22.95 -3.20 1.92
CA MET A 133 22.04 -2.07 2.00
C MET A 133 22.77 -0.85 2.54
N GLU A 134 22.58 0.28 1.88
CA GLU A 134 23.22 1.50 2.32
C GLU A 134 22.34 2.34 3.22
N PHE A 135 22.91 2.80 4.33
CA PHE A 135 22.24 3.62 5.34
C PHE A 135 22.99 4.91 5.62
N ARG A 136 22.26 5.92 6.08
CA ARG A 136 22.83 7.12 6.70
C ARG A 136 22.51 7.13 8.19
N ILE A 137 23.40 7.70 8.99
CA ILE A 137 23.13 7.95 10.40
C ILE A 137 22.93 9.45 10.61
N LEU A 138 21.78 9.83 11.15
CA LEU A 138 21.44 11.21 11.48
C LEU A 138 21.44 11.42 12.99
N ASP A 139 21.87 12.59 13.44
CA ASP A 139 21.53 13.06 14.77
C ASP A 139 20.02 13.34 14.86
N GLU A 140 19.49 13.32 16.09
CA GLU A 140 18.06 13.54 16.35
C GLU A 140 17.52 14.82 15.68
N LYS A 141 18.26 15.92 15.71
CA LYS A 141 17.82 17.20 15.14
C LYS A 141 17.67 17.14 13.63
N LYS A 142 18.59 16.47 12.93
CA LYS A 142 18.50 16.25 11.48
C LYS A 142 17.38 15.26 11.16
N ALA A 143 17.22 14.19 11.95
CA ALA A 143 16.14 13.22 11.78
C ALA A 143 14.75 13.88 11.88
N VAL A 144 14.53 14.77 12.85
CA VAL A 144 13.27 15.52 12.98
C VAL A 144 13.01 16.43 11.78
N ARG A 145 14.05 17.07 11.22
CA ARG A 145 13.91 17.88 9.99
C ARG A 145 13.52 17.05 8.78
N GLU A 146 14.08 15.85 8.63
CA GLU A 146 13.68 14.93 7.57
C GLU A 146 12.22 14.49 7.72
N LEU A 147 11.80 14.15 8.94
CA LEU A 147 10.39 13.83 9.23
C LEU A 147 9.45 14.99 8.91
N ASP A 148 9.86 16.24 9.17
CA ASP A 148 9.06 17.43 8.83
C ASP A 148 8.86 17.57 7.31
N VAL A 149 9.92 17.35 6.53
CA VAL A 149 9.88 17.32 5.05
C VAL A 149 8.97 16.21 4.54
N PHE A 150 9.08 15.00 5.10
CA PHE A 150 8.24 13.86 4.73
C PHE A 150 6.76 14.13 5.01
N THR A 151 6.46 14.63 6.22
CA THR A 151 5.08 14.92 6.62
C THR A 151 4.44 16.04 5.80
N ASP A 152 5.18 17.08 5.41
CA ASP A 152 4.68 18.13 4.52
C ASP A 152 4.31 17.59 3.14
N ALA A 153 5.17 16.75 2.57
CA ALA A 153 4.92 16.13 1.28
C ALA A 153 3.70 15.18 1.32
N LEU A 154 3.56 14.41 2.41
CA LEU A 154 2.41 13.55 2.65
C LEU A 154 1.11 14.36 2.83
N LEU A 155 1.15 15.46 3.59
CA LEU A 155 0.01 16.35 3.79
C LEU A 155 -0.43 17.07 2.51
N ALA A 156 0.49 17.37 1.59
CA ALA A 156 0.17 17.93 0.28
C ALA A 156 -0.55 16.94 -0.64
N SER A 157 -0.46 15.63 -0.38
CA SER A 157 -1.10 14.60 -1.18
C SER A 157 -2.63 14.70 -1.11
N GLY A 158 -3.28 14.59 -2.27
CA GLY A 158 -4.74 14.43 -2.37
C GLY A 158 -5.25 13.04 -1.96
N ARG A 159 -4.35 12.14 -1.53
CA ARG A 159 -4.67 10.75 -1.19
C ARG A 159 -4.66 10.50 0.32
N PRO A 160 -5.53 9.59 0.82
CA PRO A 160 -5.44 9.15 2.21
C PRO A 160 -4.07 8.57 2.51
N LEU A 161 -3.55 8.88 3.70
CA LEU A 161 -2.32 8.26 4.20
C LEU A 161 -2.58 6.82 4.61
N SER A 162 -1.58 5.94 4.44
CA SER A 162 -1.60 4.60 5.04
C SER A 162 -1.63 4.70 6.57
N THR A 163 -1.89 3.57 7.25
CA THR A 163 -1.87 3.53 8.73
C THR A 163 -0.52 3.98 9.28
N GLY A 164 0.59 3.40 8.79
CA GLY A 164 1.94 3.76 9.23
C GLY A 164 2.31 5.23 8.96
N GLN A 165 1.96 5.76 7.78
CA GLN A 165 2.18 7.17 7.46
C GLN A 165 1.38 8.11 8.37
N PHE A 166 0.12 7.76 8.66
CA PHE A 166 -0.74 8.55 9.53
C PHE A 166 -0.27 8.53 10.99
N ASP A 167 0.17 7.38 11.50
CA ASP A 167 0.68 7.27 12.86
C ASP A 167 2.04 7.96 13.01
N MET A 168 2.90 7.92 11.97
CA MET A 168 4.11 8.73 11.89
C MET A 168 3.77 10.23 11.96
N LEU A 169 2.84 10.71 11.14
CA LEU A 169 2.39 12.11 11.16
C LEU A 169 1.85 12.51 12.55
N CYS A 170 1.01 11.68 13.15
CA CYS A 170 0.45 11.93 14.48
C CYS A 170 1.53 12.04 15.54
N SER A 171 2.55 11.19 15.46
CA SER A 171 3.69 11.19 16.36
C SER A 171 4.51 12.47 16.22
N VAL A 172 4.81 12.91 15.00
CA VAL A 172 5.53 14.16 14.74
C VAL A 172 4.76 15.38 15.29
N ILE A 173 3.43 15.41 15.13
CA ILE A 173 2.59 16.49 15.69
C ILE A 173 2.65 16.51 17.22
N ARG A 174 2.56 15.34 17.87
CA ARG A 174 2.53 15.24 19.34
C ARG A 174 3.87 15.52 19.99
N GLU A 175 4.93 14.89 19.49
CA GLU A 175 6.25 14.91 20.13
C GLU A 175 7.04 16.17 19.77
N TYR A 176 6.91 16.67 18.53
CA TYR A 176 7.70 17.78 18.02
C TYR A 176 6.88 19.03 17.69
N GLY A 177 5.56 19.02 17.95
CA GLY A 177 4.71 20.20 17.83
C GLY A 177 4.52 20.70 16.39
N LYS A 178 4.63 19.82 15.39
CA LYS A 178 4.44 20.19 13.98
C LYS A 178 3.09 20.87 13.76
N GLN A 179 3.12 22.05 13.14
CA GLN A 179 1.92 22.76 12.73
C GLN A 179 1.46 22.30 11.35
N VAL A 180 0.25 21.75 11.27
CA VAL A 180 -0.37 21.35 10.00
C VAL A 180 -1.00 22.59 9.36
N THR A 181 -0.42 23.12 8.29
CA THR A 181 -0.93 24.32 7.60
C THR A 181 -1.87 24.01 6.44
N GLY A 182 -1.84 22.77 5.93
CA GLY A 182 -2.68 22.29 4.86
C GLY A 182 -2.82 20.78 4.88
N CYS A 183 -3.91 20.27 4.29
CA CYS A 183 -4.14 18.83 4.12
C CYS A 183 -4.94 18.60 2.83
N GLY A 184 -4.29 18.03 1.81
CA GLY A 184 -4.87 17.77 0.50
C GLY A 184 -5.96 16.70 0.52
N SER A 185 -5.82 15.71 1.41
CA SER A 185 -6.76 14.60 1.57
C SER A 185 -7.82 14.87 2.64
N LYS A 186 -9.10 14.82 2.24
CA LYS A 186 -10.22 14.98 3.19
C LYS A 186 -10.33 13.81 4.17
N ASP A 187 -9.92 12.61 3.77
CA ASP A 187 -9.85 11.44 4.66
C ASP A 187 -8.77 11.63 5.71
N THR A 188 -7.57 12.10 5.32
CA THR A 188 -6.49 12.40 6.28
C THR A 188 -6.89 13.52 7.25
N ALA A 189 -7.49 14.60 6.74
CA ALA A 189 -7.99 15.69 7.58
C ALA A 189 -9.06 15.22 8.58
N ALA A 190 -10.00 14.38 8.15
CA ALA A 190 -11.01 13.80 9.03
C ALA A 190 -10.40 12.89 10.10
N ARG A 191 -9.41 12.05 9.73
CA ARG A 191 -8.67 11.22 10.70
C ARG A 191 -7.91 12.07 11.72
N LEU A 192 -7.23 13.14 11.30
CA LEU A 192 -6.58 14.09 12.23
C LEU A 192 -7.59 14.69 13.21
N LEU A 193 -8.75 15.13 12.71
CA LEU A 193 -9.83 15.68 13.53
C LEU A 193 -10.36 14.65 14.54
N VAL A 194 -10.53 13.38 14.16
CA VAL A 194 -10.93 12.29 15.08
C VAL A 194 -9.82 12.03 16.12
N ARG A 195 -8.57 11.92 15.68
CA ARG A 195 -7.42 11.54 16.53
C ARG A 195 -7.08 12.60 17.57
N PHE A 196 -7.14 13.88 17.21
CA PHE A 196 -6.75 14.99 18.08
C PHE A 196 -7.93 15.68 18.77
N ARG A 197 -9.15 15.52 18.24
CA ARG A 197 -10.35 16.24 18.69
C ARG A 197 -10.18 17.77 18.70
N ASP A 198 -9.24 18.29 17.90
CA ASP A 198 -8.98 19.70 17.74
C ASP A 198 -9.85 20.29 16.61
N PRO A 199 -10.76 21.24 16.92
CA PRO A 199 -11.60 21.92 15.94
C PRO A 199 -10.83 22.56 14.78
N TYR A 200 -9.55 22.89 14.96
CA TYR A 200 -8.69 23.44 13.91
C TYR A 200 -8.72 22.58 12.64
N TYR A 201 -8.66 21.25 12.76
CA TYR A 201 -8.66 20.35 11.60
C TYR A 201 -9.96 20.36 10.79
N ALA A 202 -11.07 20.85 11.37
CA ALA A 202 -12.31 21.05 10.62
C ALA A 202 -12.14 22.12 9.54
N SER A 203 -11.16 23.04 9.65
CA SER A 203 -10.80 24.02 8.60
C SER A 203 -10.48 23.37 7.26
N PHE A 204 -9.98 22.14 7.27
CA PHE A 204 -9.65 21.39 6.06
C PHE A 204 -10.82 20.60 5.47
N LEU A 205 -11.99 20.59 6.11
CA LEU A 205 -13.17 19.83 5.68
C LEU A 205 -14.24 20.73 5.07
N ARG A 206 -15.05 20.14 4.19
CA ARG A 206 -16.29 20.71 3.63
C ARG A 206 -17.51 20.17 4.36
N LEU A 207 -18.67 20.84 4.27
CA LEU A 207 -19.91 20.41 4.92
C LEU A 207 -20.31 18.95 4.58
N PRO A 208 -20.26 18.46 3.32
CA PRO A 208 -20.54 17.06 2.99
C PRO A 208 -19.61 16.06 3.68
N ASP A 209 -18.41 16.50 4.07
CA ASP A 209 -17.38 15.65 4.66
C ASP A 209 -17.71 15.29 6.12
N VAL A 210 -18.74 15.85 6.75
CA VAL A 210 -19.23 15.42 8.07
C VAL A 210 -19.72 13.96 8.04
N ILE A 211 -20.29 13.51 6.92
CA ILE A 211 -20.64 12.10 6.73
C ILE A 211 -19.37 11.24 6.72
N ARG A 212 -18.34 11.66 5.97
CA ARG A 212 -17.04 10.98 5.93
C ARG A 212 -16.40 10.94 7.32
N LEU A 213 -16.39 12.06 8.05
CA LEU A 213 -15.90 12.15 9.42
C LEU A 213 -16.61 11.14 10.33
N THR A 214 -17.94 11.05 10.20
CA THR A 214 -18.74 10.11 10.99
C THR A 214 -18.43 8.67 10.62
N GLU A 215 -18.27 8.36 9.33
CA GLU A 215 -17.85 7.05 8.84
C GLU A 215 -16.49 6.63 9.41
N ILE A 216 -15.48 7.50 9.31
CA ILE A 216 -14.14 7.26 9.82
C ILE A 216 -14.16 7.06 11.33
N MET A 217 -14.84 7.94 12.07
CA MET A 217 -14.95 7.81 13.53
C MET A 217 -15.66 6.52 13.94
N ASN A 218 -16.71 6.13 13.23
CA ASN A 218 -17.46 4.91 13.52
C ASN A 218 -16.66 3.65 13.18
N HIS A 219 -15.84 3.68 12.13
CA HIS A 219 -14.89 2.62 11.81
C HIS A 219 -13.79 2.51 12.87
N GLU A 220 -13.09 3.61 13.16
CA GLU A 220 -11.91 3.62 14.04
C GLU A 220 -12.26 3.39 15.52
N GLU A 221 -13.43 3.83 16.00
CA GLU A 221 -13.76 3.78 17.44
C GLU A 221 -14.87 2.79 17.80
N ASN A 222 -15.75 2.43 16.85
CA ASN A 222 -16.90 1.56 17.10
C ASN A 222 -16.87 0.29 16.25
N GLU A 223 -15.80 0.07 15.48
CA GLU A 223 -15.62 -1.10 14.61
C GLU A 223 -16.78 -1.34 13.65
N GLN A 224 -17.36 -0.25 13.13
CA GLN A 224 -18.58 -0.32 12.34
C GLN A 224 -18.46 0.45 11.02
N ASP A 225 -18.37 -0.30 9.93
CA ASP A 225 -18.14 0.21 8.56
C ASP A 225 -19.42 0.69 7.87
N ASN A 226 -20.59 0.35 8.41
CA ASN A 226 -21.87 0.72 7.83
C ASN A 226 -22.41 2.00 8.48
N ILE A 227 -22.33 3.10 7.73
CA ILE A 227 -22.85 4.41 8.16
C ILE A 227 -24.36 4.42 8.45
N ARG A 228 -25.12 3.46 7.94
CA ARG A 228 -26.55 3.33 8.25
C ARG A 228 -26.79 2.67 9.60
N LYS A 229 -25.77 2.05 10.19
CA LYS A 229 -25.78 1.42 11.51
C LYS A 229 -24.89 2.22 12.46
N MET A 230 -25.34 3.41 12.86
CA MET A 230 -24.58 4.28 13.77
C MET A 230 -24.88 3.96 15.23
N ASN A 231 -23.86 3.54 16.00
CA ASN A 231 -23.94 3.39 17.45
C ASN A 231 -23.08 4.45 18.16
N LEU A 232 -23.41 5.73 17.94
CA LEU A 232 -22.63 6.84 18.48
C LEU A 232 -22.90 7.05 19.97
N SER A 233 -21.83 7.08 20.78
CA SER A 233 -21.88 7.52 22.18
C SER A 233 -22.28 8.99 22.31
N ASN A 234 -22.75 9.41 23.49
CA ASN A 234 -23.10 10.81 23.73
C ASN A 234 -21.93 11.77 23.48
N ARG A 235 -20.69 11.34 23.77
CA ARG A 235 -19.47 12.12 23.49
C ARG A 235 -19.26 12.30 21.99
N GLN A 236 -19.40 11.22 21.22
CA GLN A 236 -19.27 11.25 19.76
C GLN A 236 -20.37 12.11 19.11
N ARG A 237 -21.63 12.00 19.57
CA ARG A 237 -22.74 12.85 19.09
C ARG A 237 -22.44 14.33 19.31
N LYS A 238 -22.01 14.72 20.51
CA LYS A 238 -21.62 16.10 20.81
C LYS A 238 -20.47 16.59 19.92
N PHE A 239 -19.47 15.73 19.69
CA PHE A 239 -18.34 16.04 18.82
C PHE A 239 -18.77 16.29 17.37
N VAL A 240 -19.53 15.38 16.77
CA VAL A 240 -20.03 15.52 15.38
C VAL A 240 -20.92 16.76 15.25
N THR A 241 -21.81 17.01 16.21
CA THR A 241 -22.62 18.23 16.27
C THR A 241 -21.76 19.49 16.32
N GLY A 242 -20.69 19.50 17.13
CA GLY A 242 -19.78 20.63 17.22
C GLY A 242 -19.05 20.91 15.90
N VAL A 243 -18.58 19.87 15.20
CA VAL A 243 -17.96 20.02 13.88
C VAL A 243 -18.96 20.53 12.84
N LEU A 244 -20.18 19.99 12.84
CA LEU A 244 -21.24 20.46 11.95
C LEU A 244 -21.56 21.95 12.18
N ASP A 245 -21.68 22.38 13.43
CA ASP A 245 -21.90 23.79 13.78
C ASP A 245 -20.75 24.69 13.28
N ILE A 246 -19.50 24.25 13.40
CA ILE A 246 -18.32 25.00 12.89
C ILE A 246 -18.38 25.17 11.38
N LEU A 247 -18.74 24.12 10.64
CA LEU A 247 -18.81 24.17 9.18
C LEU A 247 -19.97 25.05 8.70
N LEU A 248 -21.12 24.97 9.38
CA LEU A 248 -22.29 25.79 9.07
C LEU A 248 -22.14 27.27 9.44
N ALA A 249 -21.18 27.62 10.30
CA ALA A 249 -20.86 29.01 10.61
C ALA A 249 -20.09 29.72 9.48
N ARG A 250 -19.61 28.97 8.47
CA ARG A 250 -18.93 29.54 7.30
C ARG A 250 -19.93 30.10 6.29
N PRO A 251 -19.51 30.99 5.38
CA PRO A 251 -20.33 31.40 4.25
C PRO A 251 -20.86 30.18 3.48
N ALA A 252 -22.16 30.18 3.19
CA ALA A 252 -22.80 29.06 2.52
C ALA A 252 -22.25 28.87 1.10
N ASP A 253 -21.74 27.68 0.81
CA ASP A 253 -21.43 27.24 -0.55
C ASP A 253 -22.61 26.39 -1.06
N GLU A 254 -23.32 26.89 -2.07
CA GLU A 254 -24.46 26.20 -2.69
C GLU A 254 -24.09 24.80 -3.21
N ARG A 255 -22.84 24.59 -3.65
CA ARG A 255 -22.36 23.28 -4.12
C ARG A 255 -22.28 22.29 -2.95
N GLU A 256 -21.77 22.73 -1.81
CA GLU A 256 -21.70 21.90 -0.60
C GLU A 256 -23.09 21.53 -0.09
N ILE A 257 -24.02 22.48 -0.08
CA ILE A 257 -25.41 22.23 0.32
C ILE A 257 -26.07 21.23 -0.65
N ARG A 258 -25.86 21.38 -1.96
CA ARG A 258 -26.34 20.44 -2.98
C ARG A 258 -25.77 19.04 -2.78
N ASP A 259 -24.46 18.91 -2.53
CA ASP A 259 -23.80 17.64 -2.22
C ASP A 259 -24.45 16.95 -1.00
N CYS A 260 -24.83 17.73 0.02
CA CYS A 260 -25.56 17.20 1.18
C CYS A 260 -26.97 16.71 0.80
N TYR A 261 -27.72 17.46 -0.01
CA TYR A 261 -29.05 17.05 -0.45
C TYR A 261 -29.06 15.80 -1.32
N GLU A 262 -28.02 15.56 -2.13
CA GLU A 262 -27.90 14.30 -2.87
C GLU A 262 -27.74 13.08 -1.95
N LYS A 263 -27.15 13.29 -0.76
CA LYS A 263 -27.02 12.26 0.29
C LYS A 263 -28.09 12.41 1.37
N ARG A 264 -29.27 12.95 1.05
CA ARG A 264 -30.32 13.29 2.01
C ARG A 264 -30.68 12.16 2.97
N ALA A 265 -30.78 10.92 2.49
CA ALA A 265 -31.11 9.78 3.35
C ALA A 265 -30.05 9.57 4.45
N LEU A 266 -28.76 9.66 4.10
CA LEU A 266 -27.65 9.56 5.05
C LEU A 266 -27.67 10.73 6.03
N TRP A 267 -27.86 11.96 5.54
CA TRP A 267 -27.96 13.14 6.39
C TRP A 267 -29.15 13.11 7.34
N LYS A 268 -30.32 12.68 6.86
CA LYS A 268 -31.52 12.52 7.70
C LYS A 268 -31.26 11.50 8.81
N GLY A 269 -30.62 10.39 8.49
CA GLY A 269 -30.15 9.41 9.47
C GLY A 269 -29.20 10.04 10.48
N LEU A 270 -28.13 10.70 10.03
CA LEU A 270 -27.15 11.33 10.91
C LEU A 270 -27.77 12.36 11.85
N LEU A 271 -28.55 13.31 11.32
CA LEU A 271 -29.19 14.37 12.10
C LEU A 271 -30.16 13.79 13.15
N HIS A 272 -30.79 12.64 12.86
CA HIS A 272 -31.60 11.92 13.82
C HIS A 272 -30.75 11.29 14.92
N HIS A 273 -29.67 10.57 14.57
CA HIS A 273 -28.78 9.91 15.54
C HIS A 273 -28.06 10.87 16.49
N ILE A 274 -27.65 12.04 16.01
CA ILE A 274 -27.01 13.07 16.86
C ILE A 274 -28.03 13.97 17.58
N HIS A 275 -29.33 13.77 17.36
CA HIS A 275 -30.42 14.64 17.83
C HIS A 275 -30.13 16.13 17.56
N TYR A 276 -29.81 16.46 16.32
CA TYR A 276 -29.31 17.79 15.98
C TYR A 276 -30.34 18.89 16.30
N GLN A 277 -29.91 19.83 17.14
CA GLN A 277 -30.61 21.07 17.48
C GLN A 277 -29.76 22.26 17.04
N ALA A 278 -30.19 22.91 15.96
CA ALA A 278 -29.44 24.00 15.36
C ALA A 278 -29.38 25.24 16.27
N LYS A 279 -28.16 25.73 16.50
CA LYS A 279 -27.90 26.94 17.30
C LYS A 279 -27.87 28.22 16.45
N SER A 280 -27.51 28.09 15.18
CA SER A 280 -27.49 29.18 14.20
C SER A 280 -28.69 29.14 13.26
N GLU A 281 -29.00 30.28 12.64
CA GLU A 281 -30.01 30.34 11.58
C GLU A 281 -29.63 29.46 10.38
N ALA A 282 -28.36 29.51 9.97
CA ALA A 282 -27.83 28.66 8.91
C ALA A 282 -28.04 27.15 9.20
N GLY A 283 -27.82 26.72 10.45
CA GLY A 283 -28.06 25.34 10.84
C GLY A 283 -29.55 24.96 10.84
N ARG A 284 -30.44 25.89 11.20
CA ARG A 284 -31.90 25.68 11.11
C ARG A 284 -32.31 25.49 9.65
N GLN A 285 -31.91 26.41 8.79
CA GLN A 285 -32.19 26.34 7.34
C GLN A 285 -31.66 25.05 6.72
N PHE A 286 -30.43 24.64 7.06
CA PHE A 286 -29.84 23.39 6.58
C PHE A 286 -30.64 22.16 7.04
N ALA A 287 -30.92 22.04 8.35
CA ALA A 287 -31.65 20.92 8.91
C ALA A 287 -33.08 20.83 8.37
N ASP A 288 -33.76 21.97 8.24
CA ASP A 288 -35.11 22.05 7.68
C ASP A 288 -35.11 21.69 6.19
N GLY A 289 -34.11 22.14 5.43
CA GLY A 289 -33.93 21.73 4.04
C GLY A 289 -33.75 20.21 3.90
N ILE A 290 -32.91 19.58 4.72
CA ILE A 290 -32.70 18.12 4.70
C ILE A 290 -33.99 17.38 5.10
N ARG A 291 -34.76 17.88 6.06
CA ARG A 291 -35.99 17.24 6.55
C ARG A 291 -37.16 17.43 5.57
N ASN A 292 -37.34 18.63 5.02
CA ASN A 292 -38.58 19.07 4.39
C ASN A 292 -38.49 19.38 2.88
N ALA A 293 -37.31 19.41 2.25
CA ALA A 293 -37.20 19.71 0.82
C ALA A 293 -38.06 18.76 -0.04
N ARG A 294 -38.84 19.33 -0.97
CA ARG A 294 -39.70 18.57 -1.90
C ARG A 294 -39.12 18.42 -3.31
N GLU A 295 -38.21 19.30 -3.72
CA GLU A 295 -37.61 19.30 -5.06
C GLU A 295 -36.23 18.64 -5.08
N ASN A 296 -36.01 17.73 -6.03
CA ASN A 296 -34.72 17.09 -6.27
C ASN A 296 -33.92 17.87 -7.32
N ARG A 297 -33.22 18.93 -6.91
CA ARG A 297 -32.32 19.72 -7.77
C ARG A 297 -30.90 19.13 -7.80
N SER A 298 -30.80 17.80 -7.99
CA SER A 298 -29.51 17.12 -8.00
C SER A 298 -28.76 17.35 -9.31
N ALA A 299 -27.42 17.34 -9.26
CA ALA A 299 -26.63 17.37 -10.48
C ALA A 299 -26.88 16.14 -11.36
N TRP A 300 -27.20 15.00 -10.73
CA TRP A 300 -27.53 13.76 -11.41
C TRP A 300 -28.83 13.85 -12.20
N SER A 301 -29.86 14.52 -11.68
CA SER A 301 -31.11 14.72 -12.40
C SER A 301 -30.90 15.59 -13.65
N ALA A 302 -30.05 16.61 -13.57
CA ALA A 302 -29.69 17.42 -14.73
C ALA A 302 -28.84 16.62 -15.74
N PHE A 303 -27.88 15.82 -15.25
CA PHE A 303 -27.08 14.91 -16.06
C PHE A 303 -27.93 13.89 -16.82
N GLU A 304 -28.83 13.18 -16.14
CA GLU A 304 -29.70 12.17 -16.77
C GLU A 304 -30.62 12.79 -17.82
N ARG A 305 -31.15 14.00 -17.58
CA ARG A 305 -31.97 14.69 -18.59
C ARG A 305 -31.19 14.96 -19.89
N GLU A 306 -29.93 15.39 -19.79
CA GLU A 306 -29.09 15.58 -20.98
C GLU A 306 -28.73 14.24 -21.64
N MET A 307 -28.55 13.17 -20.86
CA MET A 307 -28.31 11.82 -21.38
C MET A 307 -29.53 11.26 -22.12
N GLU A 308 -30.74 11.44 -21.58
CA GLU A 308 -32.02 11.07 -22.20
C GLU A 308 -32.29 11.89 -23.48
N ALA A 309 -31.89 13.16 -23.49
CA ALA A 309 -31.94 14.02 -24.68
C ALA A 309 -30.92 13.62 -25.76
N GLY A 310 -30.01 12.68 -25.48
CA GLY A 310 -29.00 12.21 -26.41
C GLY A 310 -27.83 13.19 -26.60
N ASN A 311 -27.53 14.01 -25.59
CA ASN A 311 -26.49 15.03 -25.61
C ASN A 311 -25.36 14.74 -24.59
N PRO A 312 -24.54 13.69 -24.78
CA PRO A 312 -23.48 13.33 -23.82
C PRO A 312 -22.47 14.46 -23.56
N ALA A 313 -22.15 15.30 -24.55
CA ALA A 313 -21.27 16.45 -24.33
C ALA A 313 -21.88 17.50 -23.37
N ALA A 314 -23.18 17.78 -23.48
CA ALA A 314 -23.88 18.67 -22.56
C ALA A 314 -23.95 18.05 -21.15
N ALA A 315 -24.23 16.75 -21.07
CA ALA A 315 -24.23 16.00 -19.82
C ALA A 315 -22.86 16.05 -19.11
N ALA A 316 -21.76 15.91 -19.86
CA ALA A 316 -20.40 16.04 -19.34
C ALA A 316 -20.12 17.44 -18.77
N ASN A 317 -20.55 18.49 -19.47
CA ASN A 317 -20.41 19.88 -18.99
C ASN A 317 -21.24 20.12 -17.72
N VAL A 318 -22.47 19.63 -17.65
CA VAL A 318 -23.31 19.70 -16.45
C VAL A 318 -22.62 19.03 -15.25
N LEU A 319 -22.05 17.83 -15.43
CA LEU A 319 -21.29 17.18 -14.36
C LEU A 319 -20.04 17.98 -13.99
N LYS A 320 -19.31 18.52 -14.97
CA LYS A 320 -18.10 19.32 -14.73
C LYS A 320 -18.42 20.57 -13.91
N GLU A 321 -19.46 21.30 -14.26
CA GLU A 321 -19.86 22.54 -13.59
C GLU A 321 -20.40 22.28 -12.17
N LEU A 322 -21.25 21.26 -12.01
CA LEU A 322 -21.95 21.01 -10.77
C LEU A 322 -21.17 20.12 -9.79
N LYS A 323 -20.22 19.30 -10.27
CA LYS A 323 -19.47 18.29 -9.48
C LYS A 323 -17.96 18.24 -9.74
N GLY A 324 -17.46 18.84 -10.81
CA GLY A 324 -16.05 18.83 -11.19
C GLY A 324 -15.62 17.62 -12.02
N SER A 325 -14.36 17.64 -12.49
CA SER A 325 -13.80 16.62 -13.40
C SER A 325 -13.86 15.21 -12.85
N GLY A 326 -13.72 15.02 -11.54
CA GLY A 326 -13.76 13.69 -10.94
C GLY A 326 -15.11 12.99 -11.12
N ALA A 327 -16.21 13.75 -11.25
CA ALA A 327 -17.52 13.19 -11.57
C ALA A 327 -17.64 12.82 -13.05
N VAL A 328 -17.07 13.64 -13.95
CA VAL A 328 -16.99 13.32 -15.38
C VAL A 328 -16.17 12.04 -15.60
N ALA A 329 -14.98 11.94 -14.99
CA ALA A 329 -14.11 10.78 -15.09
C ALA A 329 -14.80 9.48 -14.67
N ARG A 330 -15.52 9.49 -13.54
CA ARG A 330 -16.27 8.33 -13.03
C ARG A 330 -17.41 7.88 -13.96
N ASN A 331 -17.93 8.76 -14.81
CA ASN A 331 -19.00 8.47 -15.76
C ASN A 331 -18.51 8.42 -17.21
N LEU A 332 -17.19 8.48 -17.45
CA LEU A 332 -16.66 8.69 -18.79
C LEU A 332 -17.04 7.55 -19.74
N ASN A 333 -16.97 6.30 -19.30
CA ASN A 333 -17.38 5.16 -20.14
C ASN A 333 -18.87 5.20 -20.50
N TYR A 334 -19.72 5.65 -19.57
CA TYR A 334 -21.14 5.82 -19.84
C TYR A 334 -21.37 6.94 -20.86
N LEU A 335 -20.76 8.11 -20.67
CA LEU A 335 -20.79 9.23 -21.63
C LEU A 335 -20.32 8.82 -23.04
N LEU A 336 -19.13 8.21 -23.11
CA LEU A 336 -18.49 7.79 -24.35
C LEU A 336 -19.30 6.73 -25.10
N SER A 337 -19.94 5.80 -24.38
CA SER A 337 -20.79 4.78 -25.00
C SER A 337 -22.06 5.32 -25.67
N ARG A 338 -22.36 6.63 -25.53
CA ARG A 338 -23.51 7.31 -26.18
C ARG A 338 -23.08 8.26 -27.29
N CYS A 339 -21.79 8.45 -27.48
CA CYS A 339 -21.28 9.30 -28.55
C CYS A 339 -21.57 8.66 -29.91
N ARG A 340 -22.11 9.44 -30.84
CA ARG A 340 -22.51 8.99 -32.19
C ARG A 340 -21.50 9.37 -33.27
N SER A 341 -20.52 10.20 -32.93
CA SER A 341 -19.48 10.68 -33.84
C SER A 341 -18.18 10.96 -33.09
N ARG A 342 -17.06 10.98 -33.82
CA ARG A 342 -15.75 11.34 -33.28
C ARG A 342 -15.72 12.76 -32.70
N GLU A 343 -16.40 13.71 -33.36
CA GLU A 343 -16.49 15.09 -32.86
C GLU A 343 -17.17 15.15 -31.48
N GLU A 344 -18.19 14.31 -31.25
CA GLU A 344 -18.86 14.23 -29.95
C GLU A 344 -17.99 13.59 -28.88
N THR A 345 -17.26 12.52 -29.23
CA THR A 345 -16.23 11.92 -28.36
C THR A 345 -15.19 12.96 -27.94
N ASP A 346 -14.66 13.73 -28.90
CA ASP A 346 -13.68 14.78 -28.62
C ASP A 346 -14.24 15.87 -27.69
N ARG A 347 -15.52 16.25 -27.85
CA ARG A 347 -16.20 17.21 -26.96
C ARG A 347 -16.36 16.65 -25.54
N VAL A 348 -16.73 15.38 -25.37
CA VAL A 348 -16.84 14.72 -24.07
C VAL A 348 -15.48 14.63 -23.37
N LEU A 349 -14.43 14.22 -24.10
CA LEU A 349 -13.07 14.18 -23.57
C LEU A 349 -12.58 15.59 -23.19
N SER A 350 -12.87 16.59 -24.02
CA SER A 350 -12.53 17.99 -23.73
C SER A 350 -13.26 18.53 -22.48
N ALA A 351 -14.51 18.12 -22.24
CA ALA A 351 -15.28 18.52 -21.06
C ALA A 351 -14.67 18.00 -19.73
N LEU A 352 -13.99 16.84 -19.75
CA LEU A 352 -13.21 16.38 -18.61
C LEU A 352 -12.14 17.43 -18.23
N GLY A 353 -11.52 18.02 -19.26
CA GLY A 353 -10.46 19.01 -19.14
C GLY A 353 -9.17 18.43 -18.54
N PRO A 354 -8.21 19.30 -18.18
CA PRO A 354 -7.00 18.87 -17.48
C PRO A 354 -7.38 18.26 -16.13
N VAL A 355 -6.81 17.09 -15.81
CA VAL A 355 -6.99 16.43 -14.51
C VAL A 355 -5.64 16.30 -13.81
N SER A 356 -5.63 15.77 -12.58
CA SER A 356 -4.37 15.53 -11.89
C SER A 356 -3.58 14.41 -12.57
N PRO A 357 -2.23 14.43 -12.55
CA PRO A 357 -1.40 13.34 -13.04
C PRO A 357 -1.83 11.97 -12.52
N VAL A 358 -2.17 11.91 -11.23
CA VAL A 358 -2.68 10.70 -10.57
C VAL A 358 -3.93 10.18 -11.28
N LEU A 359 -4.94 11.02 -11.53
CA LEU A 359 -6.17 10.58 -12.19
C LEU A 359 -5.90 10.15 -13.64
N SER A 360 -5.06 10.87 -14.38
CA SER A 360 -4.67 10.48 -15.74
C SER A 360 -4.03 9.09 -15.78
N LEU A 361 -3.10 8.81 -14.87
CA LEU A 361 -2.44 7.50 -14.77
C LEU A 361 -3.44 6.39 -14.44
N GLN A 362 -4.35 6.62 -13.50
CA GLN A 362 -5.36 5.62 -13.16
C GLN A 362 -6.30 5.30 -14.32
N MET A 363 -6.68 6.31 -15.10
CA MET A 363 -7.53 6.11 -16.27
C MET A 363 -6.77 5.43 -17.41
N LEU A 364 -5.47 5.72 -17.60
CA LEU A 364 -4.63 4.99 -18.55
C LEU A 364 -4.61 3.49 -18.23
N LEU A 365 -4.33 3.13 -16.97
CA LEU A 365 -4.33 1.74 -16.52
C LEU A 365 -5.70 1.09 -16.70
N GLN A 366 -6.78 1.81 -16.35
CA GLN A 366 -8.14 1.33 -16.56
C GLN A 366 -8.42 1.03 -18.05
N TYR A 367 -8.00 1.89 -18.97
CA TYR A 367 -8.22 1.70 -20.40
C TYR A 367 -7.29 0.66 -21.03
N ARG A 368 -6.08 0.47 -20.48
CA ARG A 368 -5.17 -0.61 -20.88
C ARG A 368 -5.77 -1.99 -20.62
N HIS A 369 -6.34 -2.18 -19.43
CA HIS A 369 -6.98 -3.43 -19.03
C HIS A 369 -8.49 -3.44 -19.29
N TYR A 370 -8.96 -2.61 -20.22
CA TYR A 370 -10.37 -2.54 -20.54
C TYR A 370 -10.85 -3.84 -21.18
N THR A 371 -11.92 -4.40 -20.62
CA THR A 371 -12.57 -5.60 -21.15
C THR A 371 -14.05 -5.36 -21.45
N THR A 372 -14.52 -6.03 -22.51
CA THR A 372 -15.94 -6.17 -22.85
C THR A 372 -16.55 -7.45 -22.29
N GLY A 373 -15.82 -8.23 -21.50
CA GLY A 373 -16.36 -9.31 -20.67
C GLY A 373 -16.68 -8.81 -19.26
N GLN A 374 -16.80 -9.73 -18.30
CA GLN A 374 -16.97 -9.45 -16.88
C GLN A 374 -15.86 -8.52 -16.36
N ARG A 375 -16.23 -7.46 -15.64
CA ARG A 375 -15.26 -6.49 -15.10
C ARG A 375 -15.07 -6.68 -13.60
N THR A 376 -13.84 -6.44 -13.14
CA THR A 376 -13.52 -6.34 -11.71
C THR A 376 -13.15 -4.91 -11.36
N PHE A 377 -13.87 -4.33 -10.42
CA PHE A 377 -13.61 -2.99 -9.88
C PHE A 377 -12.86 -3.10 -8.57
N THR A 378 -11.82 -2.28 -8.40
CA THR A 378 -11.07 -2.18 -7.15
C THR A 378 -11.11 -0.77 -6.59
N PHE A 379 -11.19 -0.65 -5.27
CA PHE A 379 -11.13 0.64 -4.59
C PHE A 379 -10.60 0.47 -3.16
N VAL A 380 -9.98 1.52 -2.62
CA VAL A 380 -9.49 1.50 -1.23
C VAL A 380 -10.52 2.15 -0.31
N ARG A 381 -10.86 1.47 0.78
CA ARG A 381 -11.69 2.00 1.87
C ARG A 381 -11.10 1.57 3.20
N PHE A 382 -10.92 2.51 4.12
CA PHE A 382 -10.35 2.27 5.45
C PHE A 382 -8.99 1.52 5.43
N GLY A 383 -8.13 1.86 4.48
CA GLY A 383 -6.82 1.21 4.33
C GLY A 383 -6.87 -0.21 3.79
N GLN A 384 -8.01 -0.64 3.25
CA GLN A 384 -8.19 -1.97 2.65
C GLN A 384 -8.62 -1.86 1.19
N LEU A 385 -8.07 -2.71 0.33
CA LEU A 385 -8.51 -2.91 -1.04
C LEU A 385 -9.79 -3.76 -1.05
N LYS A 386 -10.89 -3.14 -1.48
CA LYS A 386 -12.15 -3.82 -1.78
C LYS A 386 -12.18 -4.12 -3.27
N LYS A 387 -12.74 -5.27 -3.63
CA LYS A 387 -12.99 -5.66 -5.02
C LYS A 387 -14.45 -6.04 -5.21
N HIS A 388 -14.97 -5.81 -6.40
CA HIS A 388 -16.28 -6.27 -6.85
C HIS A 388 -16.17 -6.73 -8.30
N THR A 389 -16.49 -7.99 -8.55
CA THR A 389 -16.59 -8.54 -9.90
C THR A 389 -18.05 -8.50 -10.33
N GLU A 390 -18.32 -8.00 -11.53
CA GLU A 390 -19.68 -7.91 -12.08
C GLU A 390 -20.37 -9.28 -12.03
N THR A 391 -21.60 -9.35 -11.54
CA THR A 391 -22.42 -10.57 -11.72
C THR A 391 -22.84 -10.70 -13.18
N GLU A 392 -23.32 -11.88 -13.59
CA GLU A 392 -23.87 -12.06 -14.94
C GLU A 392 -25.03 -11.08 -15.23
N GLU A 393 -25.85 -10.77 -14.23
CA GLU A 393 -26.93 -9.78 -14.35
C GLU A 393 -26.38 -8.37 -14.59
N GLU A 394 -25.36 -7.96 -13.82
CA GLU A 394 -24.71 -6.66 -13.98
C GLU A 394 -24.03 -6.54 -15.35
N GLU A 395 -23.34 -7.58 -15.79
CA GLU A 395 -22.70 -7.62 -17.11
C GLU A 395 -23.72 -7.49 -18.25
N ASN A 396 -24.83 -8.23 -18.18
CA ASN A 396 -25.89 -8.20 -19.19
C ASN A 396 -26.67 -6.87 -19.19
N GLY A 397 -26.88 -6.29 -18.01
CA GLY A 397 -27.61 -5.03 -17.83
C GLY A 397 -26.78 -3.79 -18.16
N ARG A 398 -25.44 -3.89 -18.20
CA ARG A 398 -24.59 -2.72 -18.31
C ARG A 398 -24.77 -2.00 -19.64
N ARG A 399 -24.60 -0.70 -19.53
CA ARG A 399 -24.81 0.24 -20.63
C ARG A 399 -23.55 1.04 -20.96
N SER A 400 -22.45 0.81 -20.26
CA SER A 400 -21.20 1.58 -20.35
C SER A 400 -20.09 0.85 -21.14
N VAL A 401 -20.47 0.04 -22.14
CA VAL A 401 -19.49 -0.62 -23.02
C VAL A 401 -19.12 0.34 -24.15
N ILE A 402 -17.81 0.60 -24.29
CA ILE A 402 -17.21 1.37 -25.38
C ILE A 402 -16.45 0.46 -26.33
N SER A 403 -16.29 0.89 -27.58
CA SER A 403 -15.50 0.18 -28.60
C SER A 403 -14.00 0.28 -28.30
N ALA A 404 -13.21 -0.64 -28.86
CA ALA A 404 -11.76 -0.60 -28.75
C ALA A 404 -11.17 0.70 -29.32
N GLU A 405 -11.79 1.28 -30.35
CA GLU A 405 -11.39 2.58 -30.92
C GLU A 405 -11.58 3.72 -29.92
N VAL A 406 -12.77 3.85 -29.34
CA VAL A 406 -13.07 4.88 -28.33
C VAL A 406 -12.21 4.71 -27.07
N CYS A 407 -11.91 3.47 -26.70
CA CYS A 407 -10.99 3.16 -25.61
C CYS A 407 -9.57 3.69 -25.89
N ARG A 408 -9.05 3.49 -27.11
CA ARG A 408 -7.74 4.05 -27.53
C ARG A 408 -7.76 5.57 -27.53
N GLU A 409 -8.81 6.20 -28.06
CA GLU A 409 -8.94 7.66 -28.07
C GLU A 409 -8.94 8.24 -26.65
N ALA A 410 -9.67 7.61 -25.71
CA ALA A 410 -9.68 8.01 -24.31
C ALA A 410 -8.28 7.84 -23.67
N ALA A 411 -7.60 6.72 -23.92
CA ALA A 411 -6.23 6.51 -23.43
C ALA A 411 -5.25 7.57 -23.98
N ASP A 412 -5.29 7.87 -25.27
CA ASP A 412 -4.43 8.89 -25.89
C ASP A 412 -4.71 10.29 -25.35
N PHE A 413 -5.97 10.61 -25.04
CA PHE A 413 -6.32 11.84 -24.33
C PHE A 413 -5.67 11.89 -22.94
N MET A 414 -5.75 10.82 -22.16
CA MET A 414 -5.15 10.76 -20.82
C MET A 414 -3.62 10.86 -20.87
N ARG A 415 -2.99 10.23 -21.87
CA ARG A 415 -1.53 10.29 -22.08
C ARG A 415 -1.06 11.70 -22.39
N ARG A 416 -1.78 12.44 -23.23
CA ARG A 416 -1.48 13.86 -23.52
C ARG A 416 -1.63 14.72 -22.27
N ASN A 417 -2.75 14.59 -21.56
CA ASN A 417 -3.02 15.33 -20.33
C ASN A 417 -1.93 15.11 -19.28
N LEU A 418 -1.53 13.84 -19.08
CA LEU A 418 -0.45 13.49 -18.17
C LEU A 418 0.86 14.18 -18.56
N ARG A 419 1.30 14.04 -19.82
CA ARG A 419 2.55 14.64 -20.30
C ARG A 419 2.56 16.15 -20.13
N GLU A 420 1.47 16.82 -20.51
CA GLU A 420 1.32 18.27 -20.36
C GLU A 420 1.41 18.69 -18.89
N LYS A 421 0.71 17.98 -18.00
CA LYS A 421 0.70 18.27 -16.55
C LYS A 421 2.06 18.07 -15.91
N LEU A 422 2.75 16.98 -16.24
CA LEU A 422 4.08 16.73 -15.70
C LEU A 422 5.08 17.80 -16.17
N ALA A 423 4.95 18.30 -17.40
CA ALA A 423 5.85 19.31 -17.95
C ALA A 423 5.62 20.75 -17.43
N MET A 424 4.53 21.05 -16.71
CA MET A 424 4.17 22.43 -16.31
C MET A 424 5.19 23.13 -15.40
N LYS A 425 5.88 22.38 -14.55
CA LYS A 425 6.87 22.92 -13.62
C LYS A 425 8.17 22.15 -13.72
N LYS A 426 9.18 22.79 -14.31
CA LYS A 426 10.50 22.20 -14.52
C LYS A 426 11.38 22.28 -13.27
N THR A 427 12.26 21.29 -13.10
CA THR A 427 13.20 21.13 -12.00
C THR A 427 14.61 21.10 -12.56
N GLY A 428 15.41 22.12 -12.23
CA GLY A 428 16.87 22.21 -12.37
C GLY A 428 17.60 21.29 -13.36
N ARG A 429 18.80 20.88 -12.97
CA ARG A 429 19.57 19.82 -13.63
C ARG A 429 19.31 18.48 -12.96
N VAL A 430 18.87 17.49 -13.72
CA VAL A 430 18.47 16.19 -13.18
C VAL A 430 19.33 15.09 -13.80
N TYR A 431 19.89 14.24 -12.95
CA TYR A 431 20.47 12.97 -13.37
C TYR A 431 19.44 11.86 -13.11
N LEU A 432 19.21 10.99 -14.11
CA LEU A 432 18.28 9.87 -14.02
C LEU A 432 19.00 8.56 -14.27
N ASP A 433 18.90 7.64 -13.31
CA ASP A 433 19.32 6.26 -13.51
C ASP A 433 18.25 5.48 -14.28
N GLU A 434 18.67 4.73 -15.30
CA GLU A 434 17.81 3.85 -16.10
C GLU A 434 17.06 2.81 -15.24
N ALA A 435 17.63 2.41 -14.09
CA ALA A 435 16.95 1.54 -13.13
C ALA A 435 15.61 2.13 -12.63
N MET A 436 15.43 3.45 -12.67
CA MET A 436 14.19 4.12 -12.26
C MET A 436 13.02 3.85 -13.22
N LYS A 437 13.27 3.27 -14.40
CA LYS A 437 12.20 2.76 -15.27
C LYS A 437 11.45 1.58 -14.65
N LYS A 438 12.09 0.89 -13.71
CA LYS A 438 11.52 -0.24 -12.98
C LYS A 438 10.78 0.17 -11.70
N VAL A 439 10.73 1.46 -11.38
CA VAL A 439 10.09 1.99 -10.16
C VAL A 439 8.75 2.64 -10.51
N ALA A 440 7.68 2.17 -9.87
CA ALA A 440 6.34 2.70 -10.09
C ALA A 440 6.14 4.06 -9.41
N ILE A 441 5.19 4.85 -9.92
CA ILE A 441 4.76 6.08 -9.25
C ILE A 441 3.82 5.69 -8.08
N PRO A 442 3.98 6.23 -6.86
CA PRO A 442 3.17 5.85 -5.68
C PRO A 442 1.74 6.40 -5.74
N LEU A 443 0.85 5.75 -6.50
CA LEU A 443 -0.52 6.24 -6.78
C LEU A 443 -1.59 5.79 -5.78
N GLN A 444 -1.39 4.65 -5.09
CA GLN A 444 -2.40 4.00 -4.23
C GLN A 444 -1.80 3.32 -2.98
N GLU A 445 -1.01 4.04 -2.19
CA GLU A 445 -0.32 3.45 -1.02
C GLU A 445 -1.17 3.35 0.26
N ALA A 446 -2.43 3.81 0.24
CA ALA A 446 -3.29 3.82 1.42
C ALA A 446 -3.58 2.41 1.97
N ALA A 447 -3.52 1.38 1.12
CA ALA A 447 -3.68 -0.03 1.50
C ALA A 447 -2.35 -0.78 1.65
N SER A 448 -1.21 -0.06 1.64
CA SER A 448 0.12 -0.63 1.87
C SER A 448 0.44 -0.69 3.36
N SER A 449 1.05 -1.79 3.78
CA SER A 449 1.61 -1.92 5.13
C SER A 449 3.02 -1.31 5.20
N SER A 450 3.50 -0.96 6.39
CA SER A 450 4.79 -0.30 6.64
C SER A 450 5.94 -1.30 6.77
N GLY A 451 7.19 -0.91 6.47
CA GLY A 451 8.37 -1.74 6.73
C GLY A 451 9.56 -1.45 5.82
N THR A 452 10.62 -2.24 5.97
CA THR A 452 11.91 -2.04 5.28
C THR A 452 11.83 -2.45 3.81
N GLY A 453 12.14 -1.52 2.92
CA GLY A 453 12.07 -1.79 1.47
C GLY A 453 10.64 -1.86 0.94
N VAL A 454 9.66 -1.24 1.63
CA VAL A 454 8.36 -0.99 0.99
C VAL A 454 8.60 -0.12 -0.25
N LEU A 455 8.04 -0.54 -1.39
CA LEU A 455 8.12 0.14 -2.68
C LEU A 455 6.74 0.56 -3.18
N PRO A 456 6.64 1.44 -4.20
CA PRO A 456 5.37 1.76 -4.83
C PRO A 456 4.79 0.53 -5.54
N LYS A 457 3.47 0.36 -5.52
CA LYS A 457 2.81 -0.80 -6.14
C LYS A 457 3.12 -0.92 -7.63
N GLY A 458 3.51 -2.13 -8.06
CA GLY A 458 3.93 -2.48 -9.41
C GLY A 458 5.39 -2.13 -9.71
N THR A 459 6.17 -1.69 -8.72
CA THR A 459 7.64 -1.62 -8.85
C THR A 459 8.21 -3.01 -9.09
N ARG A 460 9.20 -3.10 -9.96
CA ARG A 460 9.81 -4.36 -10.40
C ARG A 460 11.26 -4.43 -9.95
N LEU A 461 11.62 -5.55 -9.32
CA LEU A 461 12.97 -5.82 -8.83
C LEU A 461 13.56 -7.00 -9.62
N PRO A 462 14.85 -6.98 -9.96
CA PRO A 462 15.46 -8.08 -10.69
C PRO A 462 15.53 -9.34 -9.85
N MET A 463 15.26 -10.49 -10.47
CA MET A 463 15.52 -11.82 -9.90
C MET A 463 16.77 -12.40 -10.56
N PRO A 464 17.90 -12.52 -9.83
CA PRO A 464 19.16 -12.93 -10.43
C PRO A 464 19.09 -14.35 -11.00
N GLU A 465 19.77 -14.58 -12.11
CA GLU A 465 19.87 -15.90 -12.76
C GLU A 465 20.65 -16.87 -11.88
N GLY A 466 20.28 -18.16 -11.91
CA GLY A 466 20.96 -19.19 -11.13
C GLY A 466 20.66 -19.20 -9.63
N TYR A 467 19.81 -18.30 -9.13
CA TYR A 467 19.37 -18.28 -7.73
C TYR A 467 17.91 -18.72 -7.59
N LYS A 468 17.59 -19.23 -6.41
CA LYS A 468 16.23 -19.49 -5.91
C LYS A 468 15.71 -18.29 -5.13
N LEU A 469 14.39 -18.18 -4.98
CA LEU A 469 13.75 -17.23 -4.07
C LEU A 469 13.14 -17.96 -2.89
N ARG A 470 13.54 -17.58 -1.68
CA ARG A 470 12.90 -18.01 -0.43
C ARG A 470 11.95 -16.91 0.05
N CYS A 471 10.67 -17.09 -0.25
CA CYS A 471 9.60 -16.21 0.23
C CYS A 471 9.21 -16.66 1.63
N PHE A 472 8.93 -15.72 2.53
CA PHE A 472 8.66 -16.04 3.93
C PHE A 472 7.57 -15.17 4.53
N THR A 473 6.89 -15.72 5.52
CA THR A 473 6.14 -14.98 6.53
C THR A 473 6.52 -15.48 7.92
N TYR A 474 6.52 -14.59 8.90
CA TYR A 474 6.69 -14.98 10.28
C TYR A 474 5.85 -14.09 11.18
N TRP A 475 5.43 -14.63 12.31
CA TRP A 475 4.50 -13.95 13.19
C TRP A 475 4.71 -14.23 14.66
N GLU A 476 4.16 -13.34 15.49
CA GLU A 476 4.09 -13.45 16.93
C GLU A 476 2.71 -13.03 17.43
N LYS A 477 2.35 -13.49 18.64
CA LYS A 477 1.12 -13.10 19.36
C LYS A 477 -0.19 -13.53 18.68
N VAL A 478 -0.10 -14.47 17.74
CA VAL A 478 -1.22 -15.10 17.04
C VAL A 478 -0.83 -16.53 16.68
N ASN A 479 -1.83 -17.41 16.61
CA ASN A 479 -1.65 -18.75 16.07
C ASN A 479 -1.99 -18.72 14.58
N ASP A 480 -1.34 -19.56 13.79
CA ASP A 480 -1.77 -19.90 12.43
C ASP A 480 -1.97 -18.68 11.50
N ILE A 481 -0.86 -18.27 10.88
CA ILE A 481 -0.90 -17.44 9.67
C ILE A 481 -0.41 -18.30 8.52
N ASP A 482 -1.29 -18.52 7.56
CA ASP A 482 -1.01 -19.27 6.34
C ASP A 482 -0.27 -18.39 5.33
N LEU A 483 0.92 -18.81 4.91
CA LEU A 483 1.56 -18.35 3.67
C LEU A 483 1.06 -19.23 2.52
N SER A 484 0.63 -18.61 1.43
CA SER A 484 0.21 -19.31 0.21
C SER A 484 0.74 -18.61 -1.02
N CYS A 485 0.84 -19.34 -2.13
CA CYS A 485 1.11 -18.74 -3.43
C CYS A 485 0.20 -19.27 -4.54
N PHE A 486 0.03 -18.46 -5.59
CA PHE A 486 -0.87 -18.73 -6.69
C PHE A 486 -0.11 -18.57 -8.01
N GLY A 487 -0.01 -19.65 -8.78
CA GLY A 487 0.46 -19.58 -10.17
C GLY A 487 -0.64 -19.02 -11.06
N ILE A 488 -0.39 -17.94 -11.79
CA ILE A 488 -1.38 -17.21 -12.59
C ILE A 488 -0.92 -17.18 -14.06
N THR A 489 -1.82 -17.56 -14.97
CA THR A 489 -1.60 -17.46 -16.42
C THR A 489 -1.80 -16.01 -16.90
N GLU A 490 -1.40 -15.70 -18.14
CA GLU A 490 -1.70 -14.38 -18.72
C GLU A 490 -3.20 -14.09 -18.83
N GLN A 491 -4.01 -15.14 -18.98
CA GLN A 491 -5.46 -15.06 -19.07
C GLN A 491 -6.13 -14.91 -17.69
N GLY A 492 -5.36 -15.00 -16.61
CA GLY A 492 -5.86 -14.87 -15.23
C GLY A 492 -6.42 -16.15 -14.63
N GLU A 493 -6.18 -17.31 -15.26
CA GLU A 493 -6.44 -18.60 -14.62
C GLU A 493 -5.40 -18.82 -13.52
N SER A 494 -5.80 -19.46 -12.41
CA SER A 494 -4.93 -19.60 -11.24
C SER A 494 -4.86 -21.03 -10.72
N ILE A 495 -3.67 -21.44 -10.30
CA ILE A 495 -3.36 -22.70 -9.61
C ILE A 495 -2.89 -22.33 -8.19
N GLU A 496 -3.41 -23.01 -7.19
CA GLU A 496 -3.08 -22.76 -5.78
C GLU A 496 -1.97 -23.68 -5.26
N PHE A 497 -1.03 -23.08 -4.53
CA PHE A 497 0.01 -23.73 -3.75
C PHE A 497 -0.11 -23.25 -2.29
N SER A 498 -0.64 -24.11 -1.43
CA SER A 498 -0.89 -23.83 -0.01
C SER A 498 -0.71 -25.10 0.81
N TRP A 499 -0.91 -25.04 2.13
CA TRP A 499 -0.95 -26.23 2.98
C TRP A 499 -1.88 -27.34 2.46
N ARG A 500 -2.94 -27.00 1.71
CA ARG A 500 -3.90 -27.96 1.14
C ARG A 500 -3.35 -28.76 -0.04
N THR A 501 -2.39 -28.21 -0.76
CA THR A 501 -1.84 -28.79 -2.00
C THR A 501 -0.37 -29.19 -1.86
N ALA A 502 0.38 -28.58 -0.94
CA ALA A 502 1.82 -28.73 -0.79
C ALA A 502 2.28 -30.15 -0.39
N TRP A 503 1.42 -30.97 0.22
CA TRP A 503 1.76 -32.36 0.53
C TRP A 503 1.94 -33.21 -0.73
N ALA A 504 1.23 -32.89 -1.81
CA ALA A 504 1.19 -33.68 -3.05
C ALA A 504 2.38 -33.42 -4.00
N ASP A 505 3.02 -32.26 -3.91
CA ASP A 505 4.15 -31.88 -4.77
C ASP A 505 5.46 -32.52 -4.23
N ALA A 506 5.66 -33.81 -4.45
CA ALA A 506 6.86 -34.51 -3.99
C ALA A 506 8.04 -34.42 -4.96
N GLY A 507 9.17 -34.00 -4.41
CA GLY A 507 10.49 -34.14 -5.03
C GLY A 507 10.80 -33.18 -6.18
N SER A 508 9.99 -32.15 -6.41
CA SER A 508 10.34 -31.10 -7.37
C SER A 508 11.18 -30.00 -6.70
N ASP A 509 12.28 -29.62 -7.34
CA ASP A 509 13.07 -28.44 -6.95
C ASP A 509 12.37 -27.12 -7.35
N ALA A 510 11.27 -27.18 -8.12
CA ALA A 510 10.51 -26.01 -8.56
C ALA A 510 9.90 -25.21 -7.42
N ILE A 511 9.29 -25.90 -6.44
CA ILE A 511 8.58 -25.30 -5.32
C ILE A 511 8.66 -26.23 -4.10
N VAL A 512 9.10 -25.69 -2.97
CA VAL A 512 9.17 -26.43 -1.69
C VAL A 512 8.58 -25.57 -0.57
N TYR A 513 7.61 -26.13 0.15
CA TYR A 513 6.94 -25.49 1.28
C TYR A 513 7.53 -25.97 2.62
N SER A 514 7.74 -25.06 3.57
CA SER A 514 8.34 -25.38 4.88
C SER A 514 7.42 -26.10 5.86
N GLY A 515 6.20 -26.43 5.43
CA GLY A 515 5.16 -26.99 6.27
C GLY A 515 4.37 -25.91 7.01
N ASP A 516 3.12 -26.24 7.28
CA ASP A 516 2.15 -25.45 8.02
C ASP A 516 2.44 -25.47 9.53
N GLU A 517 2.67 -24.29 10.10
CA GLU A 517 2.86 -24.09 11.56
C GLU A 517 1.61 -23.47 12.16
N THR A 518 0.76 -24.31 12.76
CA THR A 518 -0.51 -23.86 13.35
C THR A 518 -0.36 -23.25 14.75
N SER A 519 0.74 -23.50 15.47
CA SER A 519 0.95 -23.06 16.85
C SER A 519 1.83 -21.81 16.94
N GLY A 520 1.23 -20.71 17.39
CA GLY A 520 1.92 -19.45 17.65
C GLY A 520 2.62 -19.37 19.01
N TYR A 521 2.83 -20.49 19.72
CA TYR A 521 3.33 -20.52 21.11
C TYR A 521 4.60 -19.68 21.33
N ARG A 522 5.54 -19.72 20.37
CA ARG A 522 6.76 -18.90 20.35
C ARG A 522 6.82 -18.02 19.09
N GLY A 523 5.66 -17.72 18.52
CA GLY A 523 5.55 -17.32 17.13
C GLY A 523 5.64 -18.52 16.17
N GLY A 524 5.42 -18.26 14.89
CA GLY A 524 5.55 -19.23 13.81
C GLY A 524 6.19 -18.60 12.58
N SER A 525 6.63 -19.44 11.65
CA SER A 525 7.15 -19.00 10.37
C SER A 525 6.93 -20.03 9.28
N GLU A 526 6.69 -19.53 8.06
CA GLU A 526 6.49 -20.34 6.87
C GLU A 526 7.30 -19.78 5.70
N TYR A 527 7.72 -20.69 4.82
CA TYR A 527 8.58 -20.41 3.70
C TYR A 527 8.15 -21.18 2.45
N PHE A 528 8.34 -20.53 1.30
CA PHE A 528 8.36 -21.17 -0.01
C PHE A 528 9.70 -20.93 -0.68
N ASP A 529 10.39 -22.00 -1.05
CA ASP A 529 11.53 -21.95 -1.97
C ASP A 529 11.03 -22.17 -3.39
N ILE A 530 11.26 -21.19 -4.26
CA ILE A 530 10.95 -21.26 -5.69
C ILE A 530 12.25 -21.24 -6.49
N ASP A 531 12.52 -22.30 -7.26
CA ASP A 531 13.45 -22.23 -8.40
C ASP A 531 12.64 -21.79 -9.63
N PRO A 532 12.81 -20.55 -10.12
CA PRO A 532 11.93 -20.03 -11.16
C PRO A 532 12.14 -20.68 -12.53
N GLU A 533 13.31 -21.29 -12.78
CA GLU A 533 13.57 -22.05 -14.01
C GLU A 533 12.83 -23.38 -13.97
N ALA A 534 13.05 -24.16 -12.90
CA ALA A 534 12.39 -25.45 -12.73
C ALA A 534 10.86 -25.30 -12.63
N PHE A 535 10.38 -24.21 -12.01
CA PHE A 535 8.94 -23.91 -11.95
C PHE A 535 8.36 -23.63 -13.33
N ALA A 536 9.01 -22.82 -14.15
CA ALA A 536 8.54 -22.54 -15.51
C ALA A 536 8.53 -23.79 -16.40
N GLU A 537 9.47 -24.72 -16.19
CA GLU A 537 9.48 -26.01 -16.88
C GLU A 537 8.33 -26.92 -16.45
N GLN A 538 8.03 -26.98 -15.15
CA GLN A 538 6.96 -27.82 -14.61
C GLN A 538 5.57 -27.25 -14.89
N TYR A 539 5.42 -25.92 -14.90
CA TYR A 539 4.14 -25.23 -15.10
C TYR A 539 4.21 -24.21 -16.26
N PRO A 540 4.38 -24.66 -17.53
CA PRO A 540 4.68 -23.79 -18.67
C PRO A 540 3.59 -22.78 -19.04
N GLY A 541 2.37 -22.94 -18.53
CA GLY A 541 1.28 -21.97 -18.71
C GLY A 541 1.24 -20.84 -17.66
N VAL A 542 1.97 -21.00 -16.55
CA VAL A 542 2.02 -20.02 -15.48
C VAL A 542 3.04 -18.94 -15.83
N ARG A 543 2.60 -17.68 -15.82
CA ARG A 543 3.50 -16.53 -15.99
C ARG A 543 3.88 -15.89 -14.66
N TYR A 544 2.92 -15.78 -13.76
CA TYR A 544 3.11 -15.10 -12.48
C TYR A 544 2.97 -16.05 -11.30
N ILE A 545 3.69 -15.81 -10.21
CA ILE A 545 3.46 -16.48 -8.91
C ILE A 545 3.18 -15.41 -7.86
N ALA A 546 1.94 -15.28 -7.38
CA ALA A 546 1.58 -14.27 -6.39
C ALA A 546 1.51 -14.87 -4.99
N PHE A 547 2.16 -14.22 -4.01
CA PHE A 547 2.17 -14.65 -2.61
C PHE A 547 1.12 -13.91 -1.80
N ALA A 548 0.51 -14.60 -0.84
CA ALA A 548 -0.46 -14.01 0.06
C ALA A 548 -0.45 -14.67 1.44
N ASP A 549 -0.79 -13.86 2.45
CA ASP A 549 -0.94 -14.29 3.84
C ASP A 549 -2.40 -14.22 4.27
N ASN A 550 -2.85 -15.25 5.00
CA ASN A 550 -4.17 -15.31 5.62
C ASN A 550 -4.03 -15.54 7.13
N VAL A 551 -4.72 -14.74 7.96
CA VAL A 551 -4.79 -15.01 9.40
C VAL A 551 -5.93 -15.99 9.66
N TYR A 552 -5.61 -17.27 9.88
CA TYR A 552 -6.61 -18.31 10.08
C TYR A 552 -7.35 -18.16 11.41
N SER A 553 -6.62 -17.77 12.47
CA SER A 553 -7.14 -17.62 13.85
C SER A 553 -8.09 -16.45 14.11
N ASP A 554 -8.67 -15.85 13.08
CA ASP A 554 -9.69 -14.80 13.18
C ASP A 554 -9.22 -13.50 13.88
N LEU A 555 -7.91 -13.24 13.93
CA LEU A 555 -7.36 -11.93 14.35
C LEU A 555 -7.05 -11.04 13.14
N TYR A 556 -6.99 -9.73 13.34
CA TYR A 556 -6.46 -8.82 12.32
C TYR A 556 -4.93 -8.73 12.41
N PHE A 557 -4.26 -8.47 11.28
CA PHE A 557 -2.82 -8.20 11.27
C PHE A 557 -2.41 -7.04 12.19
N SER A 558 -3.29 -6.06 12.42
CA SER A 558 -3.06 -4.96 13.37
C SER A 558 -3.04 -5.37 14.85
N GLU A 559 -3.43 -6.60 15.16
CA GLU A 559 -3.52 -7.15 16.52
C GLU A 559 -2.38 -8.14 16.83
N CYS A 560 -1.59 -8.49 15.81
CA CYS A 560 -0.43 -9.36 15.93
C CYS A 560 0.83 -8.67 15.38
N CYS A 561 1.96 -9.38 15.43
CA CYS A 561 3.14 -9.02 14.66
C CYS A 561 3.23 -10.01 13.50
N CYS A 562 3.19 -9.55 12.26
CA CYS A 562 3.41 -10.39 11.09
C CYS A 562 4.33 -9.64 10.13
N LYS A 563 5.44 -10.26 9.75
CA LYS A 563 6.31 -9.73 8.69
C LYS A 563 6.43 -10.74 7.58
N ALA A 564 6.41 -10.23 6.35
CA ALA A 564 6.59 -11.03 5.17
C ALA A 564 7.63 -10.41 4.24
N GLY A 565 8.24 -11.25 3.40
CA GLY A 565 9.35 -10.83 2.55
C GLY A 565 9.91 -11.95 1.71
N TYR A 566 11.08 -11.70 1.11
CA TYR A 566 11.83 -12.72 0.41
C TYR A 566 13.34 -12.53 0.57
N MET A 567 14.03 -13.67 0.44
CA MET A 567 15.48 -13.80 0.37
C MET A 567 15.87 -14.38 -0.99
N ILE A 568 17.05 -14.01 -1.46
CA ILE A 568 17.69 -14.68 -2.61
C ILE A 568 18.58 -15.78 -2.03
N ARG A 569 18.50 -17.00 -2.59
CA ARG A 569 19.25 -18.17 -2.12
C ARG A 569 20.00 -18.85 -3.25
N GLU A 570 21.18 -19.36 -2.96
CA GLU A 570 21.91 -20.22 -3.89
C GLU A 570 21.21 -21.58 -4.06
N LYS A 571 21.52 -22.32 -5.13
CA LYS A 571 20.87 -23.62 -5.39
C LYS A 571 21.27 -24.68 -4.36
N GLU A 572 22.42 -24.50 -3.71
CA GLU A 572 23.03 -25.38 -2.71
C GLU A 572 22.48 -25.18 -1.28
N ASP A 573 21.55 -24.24 -1.07
CA ASP A 573 20.83 -24.03 0.21
C ASP A 573 21.75 -23.81 1.44
N SER A 574 22.86 -23.09 1.26
CA SER A 574 23.84 -22.85 2.35
C SER A 574 23.33 -21.91 3.45
N GLY A 575 23.82 -22.05 4.68
CA GLY A 575 23.46 -21.18 5.82
C GLY A 575 22.15 -21.55 6.52
N GLU A 576 21.60 -20.60 7.27
CA GLU A 576 20.37 -20.79 8.06
C GLU A 576 19.11 -20.74 7.19
N VAL A 577 17.98 -21.21 7.73
CA VAL A 577 16.66 -21.08 7.06
C VAL A 577 16.37 -19.62 6.76
N PHE A 578 16.57 -18.76 7.77
CA PHE A 578 16.47 -17.32 7.66
C PHE A 578 17.84 -16.68 7.83
N GLU A 579 18.30 -15.96 6.81
CA GLU A 579 19.58 -15.24 6.83
C GLU A 579 19.32 -13.74 6.65
N PRO A 580 19.43 -12.92 7.71
CA PRO A 580 19.08 -11.50 7.65
C PRO A 580 19.80 -10.71 6.55
N LYS A 581 21.02 -11.11 6.16
CA LYS A 581 21.81 -10.45 5.12
C LYS A 581 21.29 -10.68 3.70
N THR A 582 20.56 -11.76 3.47
CA THR A 582 20.04 -12.13 2.15
C THR A 582 18.61 -11.65 1.93
N VAL A 583 17.98 -11.13 2.99
CA VAL A 583 16.68 -10.45 2.93
C VAL A 583 16.80 -9.25 2.01
N LYS A 584 16.14 -9.32 0.85
CA LYS A 584 16.08 -8.19 -0.09
C LYS A 584 14.97 -7.24 0.26
N THR A 585 13.87 -7.74 0.80
CA THR A 585 12.76 -6.92 1.26
C THR A 585 11.98 -7.62 2.36
N SER A 586 11.54 -6.85 3.37
CA SER A 586 10.67 -7.34 4.44
C SER A 586 9.79 -6.22 4.97
N PHE A 587 8.49 -6.47 5.08
CA PHE A 587 7.54 -5.48 5.57
C PHE A 587 6.65 -6.04 6.66
N LEU A 588 6.31 -5.18 7.61
CA LEU A 588 5.35 -5.48 8.66
C LEU A 588 3.95 -5.33 8.08
N ILE A 589 3.16 -6.40 8.12
CA ILE A 589 1.74 -6.37 7.81
C ILE A 589 1.04 -5.82 9.05
N ASN A 590 0.61 -4.55 8.99
CA ASN A 590 -0.04 -3.86 10.10
C ASN A 590 -1.28 -3.13 9.59
N THR A 591 -2.31 -3.92 9.36
CA THR A 591 -3.58 -3.45 8.81
C THR A 591 -4.72 -4.17 9.50
N ARG A 592 -5.89 -3.54 9.57
CA ARG A 592 -7.09 -4.16 10.13
C ARG A 592 -7.71 -5.14 9.13
N SER A 593 -6.90 -6.00 8.53
CA SER A 593 -7.27 -7.02 7.54
C SER A 593 -6.77 -8.39 8.01
N ARG A 594 -7.36 -9.45 7.47
CA ARG A 594 -6.94 -10.84 7.69
C ARG A 594 -6.34 -11.49 6.44
N TYR A 595 -6.27 -10.73 5.35
CA TYR A 595 -5.79 -11.21 4.05
C TYR A 595 -4.91 -10.16 3.40
N ALA A 596 -3.67 -10.52 3.08
CA ALA A 596 -2.71 -9.62 2.45
C ALA A 596 -2.09 -10.28 1.22
N ILE A 597 -2.01 -9.57 0.09
CA ILE A 597 -1.23 -10.00 -1.07
C ILE A 597 0.12 -9.30 -1.01
N LEU A 598 1.20 -10.07 -1.06
CA LEU A 598 2.54 -9.61 -0.70
C LEU A 598 3.29 -9.03 -1.91
N PHE A 599 3.70 -9.90 -2.82
CA PHE A 599 4.38 -9.59 -4.06
C PHE A 599 4.12 -10.73 -5.05
N ALA A 600 4.48 -10.53 -6.31
CA ALA A 600 4.41 -11.58 -7.31
C ALA A 600 5.76 -11.76 -8.02
N LEU A 601 6.01 -12.95 -8.53
CA LEU A 601 7.12 -13.25 -9.42
C LEU A 601 6.59 -13.20 -10.84
N ASP A 602 7.26 -12.52 -11.76
CA ASP A 602 7.08 -12.66 -13.21
C ASP A 602 8.20 -13.55 -13.73
N LEU A 603 7.84 -14.81 -14.01
CA LEU A 603 8.79 -15.84 -14.41
C LEU A 603 9.41 -15.54 -15.78
N GLN A 604 8.65 -14.91 -16.67
CA GLN A 604 9.11 -14.57 -18.01
C GLN A 604 10.08 -13.39 -17.99
N ALA A 605 9.74 -12.33 -17.24
CA ALA A 605 10.59 -11.15 -17.13
C ALA A 605 11.78 -11.34 -16.17
N ARG A 606 11.77 -12.43 -15.37
CA ARG A 606 12.72 -12.68 -14.26
C ARG A 606 12.74 -11.51 -13.27
N GLU A 607 11.56 -11.11 -12.82
CA GLU A 607 11.39 -9.95 -11.95
C GLU A 607 10.37 -10.20 -10.84
N ILE A 608 10.55 -9.52 -9.72
CA ILE A 608 9.59 -9.49 -8.61
C ILE A 608 8.76 -8.22 -8.74
N VAL A 609 7.45 -8.36 -8.78
CA VAL A 609 6.49 -7.26 -8.81
C VAL A 609 5.97 -6.98 -7.39
N TRP A 610 6.22 -5.78 -6.91
CA TRP A 610 5.83 -5.35 -5.57
C TRP A 610 4.33 -5.02 -5.49
N LEU A 611 3.58 -5.62 -4.55
CA LEU A 611 2.12 -5.43 -4.44
C LEU A 611 1.69 -4.84 -3.09
N ASN A 612 2.03 -5.48 -1.97
CA ASN A 612 1.74 -5.09 -0.58
C ASN A 612 0.29 -4.60 -0.38
N LEU A 613 -0.69 -5.45 -0.70
CA LEU A 613 -2.12 -5.12 -0.69
C LEU A 613 -2.80 -5.69 0.56
N ALA A 614 -3.27 -4.82 1.44
CA ALA A 614 -4.23 -5.20 2.48
C ALA A 614 -5.62 -5.41 1.86
N MET A 615 -6.18 -6.61 1.92
CA MET A 615 -7.48 -6.92 1.32
C MET A 615 -8.62 -6.64 2.30
N GLY A 616 -9.76 -6.18 1.80
CA GLY A 616 -10.94 -5.92 2.60
C GLY A 616 -11.93 -7.09 2.66
N SER A 617 -11.46 -8.32 2.50
CA SER A 617 -12.28 -9.53 2.59
C SER A 617 -12.14 -10.19 3.97
N GLN A 618 -13.05 -11.12 4.26
CA GLN A 618 -13.03 -11.95 5.47
C GLN A 618 -12.52 -13.36 5.17
N HIS A 619 -11.81 -13.54 4.06
CA HIS A 619 -11.26 -14.84 3.69
C HIS A 619 -10.08 -15.16 4.60
N ASN A 620 -10.24 -16.21 5.39
CA ASN A 620 -9.21 -16.75 6.27
C ASN A 620 -8.49 -17.97 5.66
N VAL A 621 -8.83 -18.34 4.42
CA VAL A 621 -8.24 -19.48 3.71
C VAL A 621 -7.94 -19.07 2.26
N ALA A 622 -6.80 -19.53 1.76
CA ALA A 622 -6.36 -19.38 0.38
C ALA A 622 -7.38 -19.91 -0.65
N GLY A 623 -7.28 -19.41 -1.89
CA GLY A 623 -8.02 -19.94 -3.06
C GLY A 623 -9.53 -19.71 -3.09
N THR A 624 -10.09 -19.05 -2.07
CA THR A 624 -11.53 -18.72 -2.00
C THR A 624 -11.91 -17.54 -2.91
N ASP A 625 -10.92 -16.85 -3.47
CA ASP A 625 -11.06 -15.55 -4.10
C ASP A 625 -10.26 -15.53 -5.41
N GLN A 626 -10.87 -15.06 -6.52
CA GLN A 626 -10.10 -14.89 -7.77
C GLN A 626 -9.02 -13.83 -7.58
N ILE A 627 -7.77 -14.17 -7.93
CA ILE A 627 -6.60 -13.30 -7.72
C ILE A 627 -6.21 -12.49 -8.96
N SER A 628 -6.75 -12.82 -10.15
CA SER A 628 -6.43 -12.18 -11.43
C SER A 628 -6.65 -10.66 -11.49
N PHE A 629 -7.40 -10.08 -10.56
CA PHE A 629 -7.54 -8.62 -10.44
C PHE A 629 -6.22 -7.89 -10.15
N ILE A 630 -5.15 -8.60 -9.79
CA ILE A 630 -3.81 -8.01 -9.58
C ILE A 630 -3.05 -7.78 -10.89
N LEU A 631 -3.46 -8.37 -12.02
CA LEU A 631 -2.78 -8.24 -13.31
C LEU A 631 -2.54 -6.79 -13.75
N PRO A 632 -3.45 -5.82 -13.49
CA PRO A 632 -3.19 -4.42 -13.79
C PRO A 632 -1.99 -3.79 -13.08
N TYR A 633 -1.54 -4.37 -11.95
CA TYR A 633 -0.33 -3.91 -11.26
C TYR A 633 0.95 -4.43 -11.92
N MET A 634 0.87 -5.50 -12.73
CA MET A 634 2.04 -6.11 -13.39
C MET A 634 2.58 -5.24 -14.54
N ASP A 635 1.68 -4.49 -15.18
CA ASP A 635 1.96 -3.69 -16.38
C ASP A 635 2.02 -2.18 -16.12
N ILE A 636 1.98 -1.75 -14.84
CA ILE A 636 1.83 -0.32 -14.50
C ILE A 636 2.93 0.57 -15.08
N LEU A 637 4.14 0.01 -15.21
CA LEU A 637 5.34 0.71 -15.64
C LEU A 637 5.34 1.06 -17.13
N ASP A 638 4.53 0.37 -17.93
CA ASP A 638 4.42 0.60 -19.37
C ASP A 638 3.72 1.93 -19.68
N GLU A 639 2.86 2.41 -18.78
CA GLU A 639 2.15 3.68 -18.96
C GLU A 639 2.94 4.87 -18.39
N ALA A 640 3.53 4.70 -17.21
CA ALA A 640 4.53 5.62 -16.66
C ALA A 640 5.25 5.02 -15.46
N ASN A 641 6.49 5.46 -15.27
CA ASN A 641 7.34 5.12 -14.14
C ASN A 641 8.03 6.37 -13.57
N VAL A 642 8.83 6.20 -12.52
CA VAL A 642 9.56 7.30 -11.88
C VAL A 642 10.53 7.98 -12.85
N TYR A 643 11.17 7.24 -13.74
CA TYR A 643 12.03 7.82 -14.77
C TYR A 643 11.24 8.79 -15.66
N ASP A 644 10.10 8.36 -16.21
CA ASP A 644 9.26 9.20 -17.07
C ASP A 644 8.77 10.46 -16.36
N LEU A 645 8.41 10.33 -15.07
CA LEU A 645 8.02 11.46 -14.23
C LEU A 645 9.13 12.51 -14.16
N PHE A 646 10.33 12.11 -13.77
CA PHE A 646 11.42 13.06 -13.60
C PHE A 646 12.04 13.52 -14.92
N ALA A 647 11.99 12.72 -15.98
CA ALA A 647 12.34 13.15 -17.33
C ALA A 647 11.40 14.26 -17.82
N ALA A 648 10.09 14.12 -17.60
CA ALA A 648 9.12 15.15 -17.92
C ALA A 648 9.30 16.42 -17.07
N LYS A 649 9.77 16.28 -15.83
CA LYS A 649 10.04 17.39 -14.90
C LYS A 649 11.40 18.04 -15.10
N ALA A 650 12.39 17.38 -15.69
CA ALA A 650 13.73 17.93 -15.82
C ALA A 650 13.72 19.24 -16.64
N GLY A 651 14.39 20.28 -16.11
CA GLY A 651 14.74 21.47 -16.87
C GLY A 651 15.85 21.15 -17.86
N GLU A 652 16.86 20.43 -17.38
CA GLU A 652 17.96 19.87 -18.16
C GLU A 652 18.30 18.47 -17.63
N LEU A 653 18.46 17.50 -18.53
CA LEU A 653 18.98 16.17 -18.18
C LEU A 653 20.50 16.17 -18.33
N VAL A 654 21.21 15.79 -17.27
CA VAL A 654 22.68 15.69 -17.26
C VAL A 654 23.11 14.23 -17.22
N SER A 655 24.23 13.92 -17.87
CA SER A 655 24.74 12.54 -17.96
C SER A 655 25.58 12.12 -16.74
N ARG A 656 25.97 13.07 -15.89
CA ARG A 656 26.83 12.82 -14.72
C ARG A 656 26.14 13.24 -13.43
N PRO A 657 26.11 12.37 -12.39
CA PRO A 657 25.51 12.70 -11.10
C PRO A 657 26.15 13.94 -10.44
N GLU A 658 27.43 14.20 -10.69
CA GLU A 658 28.15 15.33 -10.10
C GLU A 658 27.69 16.71 -10.61
N GLU A 659 27.01 16.75 -11.75
CA GLU A 659 26.50 17.96 -12.42
C GLU A 659 25.03 18.24 -12.08
N ALA A 660 24.34 17.25 -11.50
CA ALA A 660 22.93 17.33 -11.19
C ALA A 660 22.68 18.12 -9.90
N GLU A 661 21.55 18.82 -9.84
CA GLU A 661 20.98 19.33 -8.60
C GLU A 661 20.07 18.28 -7.95
N LEU A 662 19.45 17.43 -8.79
CA LEU A 662 18.61 16.33 -8.36
C LEU A 662 19.09 15.02 -8.99
N ILE A 663 19.40 14.03 -8.16
CA ILE A 663 19.79 12.68 -8.57
C ILE A 663 18.62 11.74 -8.27
N VAL A 664 18.09 11.06 -9.28
CA VAL A 664 17.02 10.06 -9.12
C VAL A 664 17.61 8.69 -9.43
N SER A 665 17.93 7.94 -8.36
CA SER A 665 18.74 6.73 -8.45
C SER A 665 18.79 6.01 -7.11
N ASP A 666 18.77 4.67 -7.14
CA ASP A 666 19.07 3.84 -5.96
C ASP A 666 20.56 3.60 -5.77
N ARG A 667 21.37 3.81 -6.82
CA ARG A 667 22.84 3.78 -6.70
C ARG A 667 23.34 4.95 -5.87
N THR A 668 24.54 4.78 -5.33
CA THR A 668 25.18 5.77 -4.50
C THR A 668 26.40 6.35 -5.17
N TYR A 669 26.52 7.66 -5.04
CA TYR A 669 27.55 8.47 -5.71
C TYR A 669 28.49 9.13 -4.70
N GLY A 670 28.69 8.48 -3.54
CA GLY A 670 29.43 9.02 -2.41
C GLY A 670 28.69 10.14 -1.69
N ARG A 671 29.43 11.06 -1.06
CA ARG A 671 28.86 12.19 -0.34
C ARG A 671 28.27 13.22 -1.33
N LEU A 672 26.98 13.48 -1.22
CA LEU A 672 26.29 14.51 -2.00
C LEU A 672 26.90 15.90 -1.75
N LYS A 673 27.00 16.72 -2.80
CA LYS A 673 27.46 18.12 -2.67
C LYS A 673 26.38 18.97 -2.01
N GLU A 674 26.77 20.12 -1.46
CA GLU A 674 25.82 21.08 -0.90
C GLU A 674 24.81 21.53 -1.97
N GLY A 675 23.52 21.43 -1.64
CA GLY A 675 22.41 21.72 -2.56
C GLY A 675 22.00 20.58 -3.48
N GLN A 676 22.73 19.45 -3.53
CA GLN A 676 22.28 18.26 -4.24
C GLN A 676 21.27 17.46 -3.41
N GLU A 677 20.17 17.06 -4.04
CA GLU A 677 19.18 16.14 -3.48
C GLU A 677 19.28 14.78 -4.19
N GLN A 678 19.16 13.68 -3.43
CA GLN A 678 18.94 12.35 -3.99
C GLN A 678 17.53 11.86 -3.64
N ILE A 679 16.87 11.28 -4.64
CA ILE A 679 15.59 10.58 -4.51
C ILE A 679 15.82 9.12 -4.87
N ARG A 680 15.47 8.24 -3.92
CA ARG A 680 15.51 6.78 -4.06
C ARG A 680 14.10 6.22 -4.29
N SER A 681 14.02 4.95 -4.70
CA SER A 681 12.76 4.25 -4.95
C SER A 681 11.84 4.18 -3.72
N HIS A 682 12.40 4.14 -2.51
CA HIS A 682 11.66 4.18 -1.25
C HIS A 682 11.30 5.59 -0.75
N ASP A 683 11.72 6.67 -1.42
CA ASP A 683 11.42 8.07 -1.03
C ASP A 683 10.03 8.54 -1.54
N PHE A 684 8.97 7.82 -1.19
CA PHE A 684 7.60 8.06 -1.68
C PHE A 684 7.13 9.50 -1.51
N GLU A 685 7.45 10.07 -0.36
CA GLU A 685 7.09 11.42 0.03
C GLU A 685 7.69 12.42 -0.96
N LYS A 686 8.97 12.25 -1.29
CA LYS A 686 9.64 13.10 -2.27
C LYS A 686 9.07 12.90 -3.67
N ILE A 687 8.85 11.66 -4.10
CA ILE A 687 8.25 11.37 -5.42
C ILE A 687 6.86 12.03 -5.53
N LEU A 688 6.01 11.89 -4.51
CA LEU A 688 4.69 12.53 -4.43
C LEU A 688 4.77 14.05 -4.46
N LYS A 689 5.75 14.63 -3.75
CA LYS A 689 5.99 16.07 -3.76
C LYS A 689 6.27 16.59 -5.17
N TYR A 690 7.02 15.86 -6.00
CA TYR A 690 7.26 16.26 -7.40
C TYR A 690 6.08 15.96 -8.32
N LEU A 691 5.31 14.91 -8.06
CA LEU A 691 4.09 14.58 -8.81
C LEU A 691 2.99 15.64 -8.66
N ASN A 692 2.88 16.25 -7.48
CA ASN A 692 1.84 17.23 -7.15
C ASN A 692 2.23 18.70 -7.42
N GLN A 693 3.50 18.95 -7.77
CA GLN A 693 4.03 20.25 -8.18
C GLN A 693 3.82 20.50 -9.66
#